data_AF-D2VP40-F1
#
_entry.id   AF-D2VP40-F1
#
_cell.length_a   1.000
_cell.length_b   1.000
_cell.length_c   1.000
_cell.angle_alpha   90.00
_cell.angle_beta   90.00
_cell.angle_gamma   90.00
#
_symmetry.space_group_name_H-M   'P 1'
#
loop_
_entity.id
_entity.type
_entity.pdbx_description
1 polymer ?
#
loop_
_entity_poly.entity_id
_entity_poly.type
_entity_poly.pdbx_seq_one_letter_code
_entity_poly.pdbx_strand_id
1 'polypeptide(L)'
;MSQQPSFYSSPFLLSDDQIRELGVADHQIEQYRRKHYQNCFGIESWCTAELEPFTFKTRSVDLSYQEALALISLFKVNAKTYEKTTSLTSEEVVLLENVEKRIDECLAAHTEFNDGAFVKLNTRSPKDVPWKCHNDESYQNQLNKEVERVSDRTPNNICVAFLKAMNKSMKINSGKSAMELLGRSQRIYEDLQKNTGFGEKLYESKIILREWNEEMIELPQFEFRCFVHEKKLNAISQYFCDFKFDDLIAQKEEILKKINEFFNGFCIERIPHPSFVVDFFVSPTKGVTIIEINPFHNGAGPPNADYDFFIIVSNELYEEMDEYYRVERDDCLSTQWYQSGRKELIETKVESLFDGFIEGYQCLYISVEGTDIELNINLYKYSVFQNKLNDNWLQSLMCIFLPEQFVWRCDFPNLHTDTKIYFRKLILSVVGEAGKHFQMARRKWGRLENENEIPNYQERKYIAHTFRDLIFGIQIASNLKIVDYGAANNTYYLIMQSFHKESSWKFFEKEYYPKYQELKDVFNEITKKDNLVTEEETKLYKSSILAYANNISNSKTLLENLRLFFSIENTLWNTTEENEYIYLRAVDESPTYSSLVQEVFYGLVLYRKNLDSPYEILCKPPLRILPYSHAQSYKNMNWKKAKCCEIYDNSIIASVYYDIVNREMKVCSQTTSNGSEIIFNRSIEELVIGFITEKNINLDKSGSLTFEISKDENMEFLLLTSFNVEKSKLSHLDIFIERTRYSPVFSKYSPLIFSNISEVKAYVNTCNPFKVKECLVYDGNGFVRVPSPQYSSILYLKENEKQSNDQESNIFELVKTCHNDHECMERIKQTFENSVHSTGLLTILEKYEILCKFFMDTFAEMAHDNGNLIDLKDFNERLSKFSWHIRFETDSISAISPFLTNLLNSQFKQANTNMPRPHNGTATTLTLLERLSTSPGKLIIKSYLAFKNNVN
;
A
#
# COMPACT_ATOMS: atom_id res chain seq x y z
N MET A 1 -28.34 -13.49 9.45
CA MET A 1 -27.54 -14.41 10.28
C MET A 1 -26.15 -14.46 9.67
N SER A 2 -25.23 -13.66 10.19
CA SER A 2 -23.83 -13.67 9.76
C SER A 2 -23.26 -15.05 10.12
N GLN A 3 -22.93 -15.85 9.12
CA GLN A 3 -22.11 -17.04 9.33
C GLN A 3 -20.77 -16.52 9.83
N GLN A 4 -20.43 -16.83 11.09
CA GLN A 4 -19.07 -16.63 11.57
C GLN A 4 -18.11 -17.32 10.59
N PRO A 5 -16.93 -16.74 10.33
CA PRO A 5 -15.93 -17.39 9.49
C PRO A 5 -15.72 -18.81 10.02
N SER A 6 -15.90 -19.81 9.16
CA SER A 6 -15.64 -21.20 9.52
C SER A 6 -14.16 -21.30 9.82
N PHE A 7 -13.79 -21.20 11.11
CA PHE A 7 -12.47 -21.59 11.56
C PHE A 7 -12.19 -22.98 11.00
N TYR A 8 -10.97 -23.18 10.47
CA TYR A 8 -10.52 -24.48 10.03
C TYR A 8 -10.78 -25.49 11.15
N SER A 9 -11.75 -26.38 10.95
CA SER A 9 -12.10 -27.40 11.91
C SER A 9 -11.68 -28.74 11.33
N SER A 10 -10.82 -29.42 12.06
CA SER A 10 -10.41 -30.79 11.78
C SER A 10 -10.88 -31.63 12.97
N PRO A 11 -11.45 -32.83 12.74
CA PRO A 11 -11.86 -33.72 13.83
C PRO A 11 -10.67 -34.21 14.67
N PHE A 12 -9.44 -33.93 14.23
CA PHE A 12 -8.19 -34.26 14.94
C PHE A 12 -7.63 -33.09 15.76
N LEU A 13 -8.31 -31.93 15.78
CA LEU A 13 -7.93 -30.84 16.67
C LEU A 13 -8.64 -31.04 18.01
N LEU A 14 -7.86 -31.15 19.08
CA LEU A 14 -8.38 -31.16 20.43
C LEU A 14 -8.87 -29.76 20.83
N SER A 15 -10.00 -29.72 21.55
CA SER A 15 -10.50 -28.50 22.19
C SER A 15 -9.54 -28.06 23.31
N ASP A 16 -9.62 -26.78 23.71
CA ASP A 16 -8.86 -26.28 24.86
C ASP A 16 -9.10 -27.14 26.11
N ASP A 17 -10.35 -27.52 26.38
CA ASP A 17 -10.72 -28.32 27.56
C ASP A 17 -10.12 -29.72 27.52
N GLN A 18 -10.15 -30.38 26.36
CA GLN A 18 -9.48 -31.68 26.17
C GLN A 18 -7.98 -31.58 26.43
N ILE A 19 -7.34 -30.47 26.04
CA ILE A 19 -5.91 -30.25 26.26
C ILE A 19 -5.60 -29.95 27.74
N ARG A 20 -6.46 -29.18 28.43
CA ARG A 20 -6.34 -28.93 29.88
C ARG A 20 -6.49 -30.22 30.69
N GLU A 21 -7.39 -31.11 30.30
CA GLU A 21 -7.58 -32.43 30.94
C GLU A 21 -6.32 -33.30 30.85
N LEU A 22 -5.46 -33.09 29.85
CA LEU A 22 -4.16 -33.74 29.72
C LEU A 22 -3.08 -33.11 30.63
N GLY A 23 -3.40 -32.05 31.36
CA GLY A 23 -2.48 -31.34 32.26
C GLY A 23 -1.56 -30.34 31.56
N VAL A 24 -1.88 -29.94 30.32
CA VAL A 24 -1.13 -28.91 29.58
C VAL A 24 -1.54 -27.52 30.09
N ALA A 25 -0.55 -26.67 30.38
CA ALA A 25 -0.81 -25.31 30.86
C ALA A 25 -1.44 -24.43 29.77
N ASP A 26 -2.30 -23.48 30.15
CA ASP A 26 -3.06 -22.63 29.21
C ASP A 26 -2.18 -21.96 28.15
N HIS A 27 -1.01 -21.47 28.54
CA HIS A 27 -0.07 -20.79 27.63
C HIS A 27 0.59 -21.74 26.61
N GLN A 28 0.47 -23.06 26.77
CA GLN A 28 1.04 -24.07 25.87
C GLN A 28 -0.03 -24.81 25.05
N ILE A 29 -1.33 -24.51 25.25
CA ILE A 29 -2.44 -25.22 24.60
C ILE A 29 -2.27 -25.25 23.07
N GLU A 30 -1.99 -24.10 22.45
CA GLU A 30 -1.87 -24.02 20.99
C GLU A 30 -0.64 -24.78 20.47
N GLN A 31 0.48 -24.72 21.18
CA GLN A 31 1.68 -25.50 20.81
C GLN A 31 1.40 -27.00 20.91
N TYR A 32 0.72 -27.45 21.98
CA TYR A 32 0.33 -28.85 22.14
C TYR A 32 -0.65 -29.28 21.05
N ARG A 33 -1.65 -28.45 20.73
CA ARG A 33 -2.60 -28.72 19.65
C ARG A 33 -1.89 -28.95 18.32
N ARG A 34 -0.92 -28.10 17.96
CA ARG A 34 -0.12 -28.25 16.74
C ARG A 34 0.69 -29.54 16.74
N LYS A 35 1.37 -29.85 17.85
CA LYS A 35 2.08 -31.12 18.04
C LYS A 35 1.14 -32.31 17.85
N HIS A 36 0.01 -32.32 18.56
CA HIS A 36 -0.98 -33.40 18.50
C HIS A 36 -1.50 -33.58 17.07
N TYR A 37 -1.93 -32.49 16.43
CA TYR A 37 -2.42 -32.50 15.07
C TYR A 37 -1.37 -33.03 14.09
N GLN A 38 -0.11 -32.62 14.21
CA GLN A 38 0.99 -33.13 13.37
C GLN A 38 1.21 -34.63 13.61
N ASN A 39 1.13 -35.10 14.86
CA ASN A 39 1.26 -36.52 15.20
C ASN A 39 0.12 -37.38 14.63
N CYS A 40 -1.08 -36.83 14.40
CA CYS A 40 -2.17 -37.54 13.70
C CYS A 40 -1.85 -37.88 12.23
N PHE A 41 -0.77 -37.31 11.66
CA PHE A 41 -0.22 -37.64 10.34
C PHE A 41 1.09 -38.43 10.44
N GLY A 42 1.50 -38.84 11.64
CA GLY A 42 2.62 -39.75 11.82
C GLY A 42 2.36 -41.09 11.12
N ILE A 43 3.42 -41.77 10.70
CA ILE A 43 3.31 -43.01 9.93
C ILE A 43 2.47 -44.09 10.64
N GLU A 44 2.53 -44.16 11.97
CA GLU A 44 1.73 -45.12 12.74
C GLU A 44 0.23 -44.82 12.70
N SER A 45 -0.16 -43.57 12.46
CA SER A 45 -1.57 -43.16 12.40
C SER A 45 -2.20 -43.50 11.05
N TRP A 46 -1.44 -43.40 9.96
CA TRP A 46 -1.99 -43.61 8.61
C TRP A 46 -1.57 -44.92 7.95
N CYS A 47 -0.47 -45.57 8.36
CA CYS A 47 -0.03 -46.85 7.80
C CYS A 47 -0.86 -48.01 8.35
N THR A 48 -2.15 -48.03 8.02
CA THR A 48 -3.08 -49.10 8.39
C THR A 48 -2.78 -50.38 7.59
N ALA A 49 -3.30 -51.53 8.03
CA ALA A 49 -3.16 -52.80 7.32
C ALA A 49 -3.67 -52.73 5.85
N GLU A 50 -4.61 -51.83 5.56
CA GLU A 50 -5.08 -51.60 4.20
C GLU A 50 -4.09 -50.78 3.36
N LEU A 51 -3.43 -49.78 3.95
CA LEU A 51 -2.48 -48.91 3.25
C LEU A 51 -1.06 -49.49 3.19
N GLU A 52 -0.72 -50.43 4.09
CA GLU A 52 0.60 -51.09 4.18
C GLU A 52 1.11 -51.67 2.84
N PRO A 53 0.29 -52.32 1.99
CA PRO A 53 0.74 -52.86 0.70
C PRO A 53 1.13 -51.78 -0.32
N PHE A 54 0.73 -50.53 -0.09
CA PHE A 54 0.95 -49.40 -1.00
C PHE A 54 1.93 -48.38 -0.44
N THR A 55 2.68 -48.72 0.59
CA THR A 55 3.76 -47.90 1.16
C THR A 55 4.99 -48.79 1.36
N PHE A 56 6.13 -48.17 1.64
CA PHE A 56 7.36 -48.87 1.96
C PHE A 56 7.21 -49.70 3.24
N LYS A 57 7.73 -50.94 3.24
CA LYS A 57 7.78 -51.78 4.44
C LYS A 57 8.44 -51.01 5.59
N THR A 58 7.72 -50.94 6.71
CA THR A 58 8.05 -50.04 7.82
C THR A 58 8.05 -50.81 9.14
N ARG A 59 9.02 -50.49 10.01
CA ARG A 59 9.09 -50.94 11.41
C ARG A 59 9.35 -49.76 12.32
N SER A 60 8.89 -49.84 13.56
CA SER A 60 9.16 -48.84 14.58
C SER A 60 10.00 -49.42 15.71
N VAL A 61 10.88 -48.58 16.26
CA VAL A 61 11.66 -48.82 17.47
C VAL A 61 11.21 -47.78 18.47
N ASP A 62 10.71 -48.21 19.62
CA ASP A 62 10.24 -47.30 20.66
C ASP A 62 11.40 -46.42 21.15
N LEU A 63 11.14 -45.12 21.28
CA LEU A 63 12.09 -44.17 21.85
C LEU A 63 11.51 -43.70 23.17
N SER A 64 12.23 -43.89 24.28
CA SER A 64 11.78 -43.38 25.59
C SER A 64 12.07 -41.89 25.74
N TYR A 65 11.42 -41.24 26.70
CA TYR A 65 11.63 -39.83 26.98
C TYR A 65 13.10 -39.49 27.31
N GLN A 66 13.78 -40.34 28.11
CA GLN A 66 15.19 -40.14 28.46
C GLN A 66 16.12 -40.35 27.27
N GLU A 67 15.83 -41.32 26.40
CA GLU A 67 16.59 -41.52 25.17
C GLU A 67 16.41 -40.36 24.18
N ALA A 68 15.22 -39.76 24.13
CA ALA A 68 14.95 -38.55 23.36
C ALA A 68 15.80 -37.36 23.83
N LEU A 69 15.90 -37.18 25.14
CA LEU A 69 16.76 -36.16 25.75
C LEU A 69 18.24 -36.43 25.45
N ALA A 70 18.69 -37.68 25.55
CA ALA A 70 20.05 -38.07 25.19
C ALA A 70 20.35 -37.79 23.70
N LEU A 71 19.38 -38.02 22.80
CA LEU A 71 19.52 -37.72 21.37
C LEU A 71 19.54 -36.21 21.08
N ILE A 72 18.79 -35.41 21.85
CA ILE A 72 18.91 -33.95 21.86
C ILE A 72 20.32 -33.51 22.29
N SER A 73 20.86 -34.11 23.36
CA SER A 73 22.24 -33.85 23.79
C SER A 73 23.25 -34.23 22.72
N LEU A 74 23.08 -35.38 22.06
CA LEU A 74 23.94 -35.81 20.94
C LEU A 74 23.95 -34.78 19.80
N PHE A 75 22.79 -34.21 19.45
CA PHE A 75 22.72 -33.12 18.47
C PHE A 75 23.53 -31.89 18.89
N LYS A 76 23.38 -31.45 20.15
CA LYS A 76 24.13 -30.30 20.67
C LYS A 76 25.65 -30.52 20.62
N VAL A 77 26.11 -31.73 20.95
CA VAL A 77 27.53 -32.11 20.84
C VAL A 77 28.01 -32.04 19.39
N ASN A 78 27.21 -32.55 18.45
CA ASN A 78 27.57 -32.59 17.03
C ASN A 78 27.55 -31.23 16.34
N ALA A 79 26.65 -30.32 16.75
CA ALA A 79 26.44 -29.04 16.09
C ALA A 79 27.63 -28.06 16.18
N LYS A 80 28.56 -28.23 17.14
CA LYS A 80 29.74 -27.36 17.41
C LYS A 80 29.47 -25.85 17.59
N THR A 81 28.27 -25.36 17.33
CA THR A 81 27.80 -23.98 17.49
C THR A 81 27.34 -23.68 18.90
N TYR A 82 26.93 -24.70 19.66
CA TYR A 82 26.66 -24.59 21.09
C TYR A 82 27.96 -24.82 21.86
N GLU A 83 28.16 -24.07 22.93
CA GLU A 83 29.40 -23.90 23.71
C GLU A 83 30.36 -25.12 23.73
N LYS A 84 31.67 -24.86 23.62
CA LYS A 84 32.79 -25.84 23.55
C LYS A 84 32.86 -26.90 24.67
N THR A 85 31.92 -26.94 25.60
CA THR A 85 31.99 -27.68 26.87
C THR A 85 30.95 -28.79 27.03
N THR A 86 29.98 -28.95 26.12
CA THR A 86 28.98 -30.03 26.29
C THR A 86 29.55 -31.36 25.81
N SER A 87 29.83 -32.27 26.75
CA SER A 87 30.08 -33.70 26.48
C SER A 87 28.89 -34.52 26.95
N LEU A 88 28.60 -35.64 26.27
CA LEU A 88 27.60 -36.59 26.75
C LEU A 88 28.00 -37.16 28.12
N THR A 89 27.02 -37.33 28.99
CA THR A 89 27.20 -38.05 30.26
C THR A 89 27.31 -39.56 30.01
N SER A 90 27.91 -40.30 30.94
CA SER A 90 28.00 -41.77 30.82
C SER A 90 26.62 -42.44 30.76
N GLU A 91 25.61 -41.85 31.41
CA GLU A 91 24.23 -42.33 31.35
C GLU A 91 23.62 -42.11 29.97
N GLU A 92 23.76 -40.92 29.39
CA GLU A 92 23.30 -40.63 28.02
C GLU A 92 23.99 -41.53 26.99
N VAL A 93 25.27 -41.83 27.15
CA VAL A 93 25.99 -42.78 26.28
C VAL A 93 25.34 -44.16 26.32
N VAL A 94 25.06 -44.70 27.52
CA VAL A 94 24.39 -46.00 27.67
C VAL A 94 22.99 -45.98 27.07
N LEU A 95 22.23 -44.90 27.24
CA LEU A 95 20.90 -44.74 26.62
C LEU A 95 20.99 -44.78 25.08
N LEU A 96 21.94 -44.05 24.49
CA LEU A 96 22.15 -44.02 23.04
C LEU A 96 22.63 -45.37 22.49
N GLU A 97 23.53 -46.06 23.19
CA GLU A 97 23.99 -47.42 22.84
C GLU A 97 22.83 -48.44 22.86
N ASN A 98 21.89 -48.30 23.81
CA ASN A 98 20.71 -49.16 23.87
C ASN A 98 19.75 -48.90 22.69
N VAL A 99 19.58 -47.64 22.26
CA VAL A 99 18.80 -47.30 21.06
C VAL A 99 19.48 -47.89 19.81
N GLU A 100 20.79 -47.69 19.66
CA GLU A 100 21.60 -48.25 18.57
C GLU A 100 21.41 -49.77 18.47
N LYS A 101 21.55 -50.49 19.58
CA LYS A 101 21.37 -51.94 19.63
C LYS A 101 19.97 -52.38 19.20
N ARG A 102 18.92 -51.68 19.64
CA ARG A 102 17.53 -52.01 19.27
C ARG A 102 17.26 -51.75 17.78
N ILE A 103 17.92 -50.76 17.18
CA ILE A 103 17.87 -50.56 15.73
C ILE A 103 18.57 -51.70 15.01
N ASP A 104 19.76 -52.13 15.45
CA ASP A 104 20.47 -53.28 14.86
C ASP A 104 19.65 -54.57 14.95
N GLU A 105 19.04 -54.84 16.10
CA GLU A 105 18.14 -55.99 16.29
C GLU A 105 16.94 -55.92 15.32
N CYS A 106 16.36 -54.73 15.12
CA CYS A 106 15.26 -54.53 14.18
C CYS A 106 15.69 -54.76 12.72
N LEU A 107 16.84 -54.23 12.32
CA LEU A 107 17.41 -54.40 10.98
C LEU A 107 17.72 -55.87 10.69
N ALA A 108 18.30 -56.59 11.65
CA ALA A 108 18.66 -58.01 11.49
C ALA A 108 17.44 -58.95 11.48
N ALA A 109 16.36 -58.59 12.19
CA ALA A 109 15.17 -59.43 12.29
C ALA A 109 14.26 -59.41 11.05
N HIS A 110 14.49 -58.47 10.11
CA HIS A 110 13.55 -58.17 9.02
C HIS A 110 14.23 -58.18 7.66
N THR A 111 13.84 -59.14 6.82
CA THR A 111 14.48 -59.37 5.52
C THR A 111 14.31 -58.21 4.53
N GLU A 112 13.28 -57.37 4.69
CA GLU A 112 13.10 -56.16 3.87
C GLU A 112 14.22 -55.11 4.05
N PHE A 113 15.03 -55.22 5.11
CA PHE A 113 16.15 -54.33 5.36
C PHE A 113 17.51 -54.91 4.93
N ASN A 114 17.53 -56.06 4.26
CA ASN A 114 18.76 -56.66 3.73
C ASN A 114 19.52 -55.73 2.78
N ASP A 115 18.77 -54.92 2.01
CA ASP A 115 19.31 -53.91 1.11
C ASP A 115 19.46 -52.53 1.80
N GLY A 116 19.44 -52.49 3.13
CA GLY A 116 19.49 -51.27 3.95
C GLY A 116 18.11 -50.70 4.27
N ALA A 117 18.11 -49.62 5.05
CA ALA A 117 16.90 -48.91 5.46
C ALA A 117 17.06 -47.39 5.35
N PHE A 118 15.94 -46.69 5.47
CA PHE A 118 15.84 -45.25 5.68
C PHE A 118 15.29 -44.98 7.08
N VAL A 119 15.92 -44.07 7.83
CA VAL A 119 15.52 -43.74 9.20
C VAL A 119 14.85 -42.37 9.29
N LYS A 120 13.78 -42.28 10.09
CA LYS A 120 13.12 -41.02 10.44
C LYS A 120 12.47 -41.09 11.84
N LEU A 121 11.90 -39.99 12.31
CA LEU A 121 10.95 -40.01 13.44
C LEU A 121 9.50 -40.17 12.92
N ASN A 122 8.49 -40.03 13.77
CA ASN A 122 7.09 -40.18 13.39
C ASN A 122 6.70 -39.30 12.19
N THR A 123 7.16 -38.04 12.18
CA THR A 123 6.70 -37.00 11.27
C THR A 123 7.80 -36.55 10.31
N ARG A 124 9.00 -36.16 10.77
CA ARG A 124 10.08 -35.68 9.87
C ARG A 124 11.25 -36.66 9.71
N SER A 125 11.94 -36.50 8.59
CA SER A 125 13.15 -37.24 8.22
C SER A 125 14.40 -36.34 8.25
N PRO A 126 15.61 -36.88 8.48
CA PRO A 126 16.85 -36.11 8.64
C PRO A 126 17.44 -35.60 7.30
N LYS A 127 16.60 -35.11 6.38
CA LYS A 127 17.02 -34.69 5.03
C LYS A 127 18.00 -33.50 5.02
N ASP A 128 18.15 -32.78 6.13
CA ASP A 128 19.09 -31.66 6.26
C ASP A 128 20.54 -32.09 6.50
N VAL A 129 20.77 -33.36 6.90
CA VAL A 129 22.11 -33.85 7.23
C VAL A 129 23.01 -33.91 6.00
N PRO A 130 22.62 -34.54 4.88
CA PRO A 130 23.47 -34.59 3.68
C PRO A 130 23.84 -33.19 3.17
N TRP A 131 22.93 -32.22 3.31
CA TRP A 131 23.14 -30.84 2.90
C TRP A 131 24.22 -30.13 3.73
N LYS A 132 24.10 -30.22 5.06
CA LYS A 132 25.05 -29.59 6.00
C LYS A 132 26.41 -30.28 6.00
N CYS A 133 26.43 -31.57 5.68
CA CYS A 133 27.60 -32.42 5.77
C CYS A 133 28.25 -32.62 4.40
N HIS A 134 28.16 -31.61 3.52
CA HIS A 134 28.77 -31.70 2.20
C HIS A 134 30.28 -31.97 2.26
N ASN A 135 30.99 -31.62 3.33
CA ASN A 135 32.41 -31.93 3.49
C ASN A 135 32.70 -33.36 4.01
N ASP A 136 31.66 -34.16 4.27
CA ASP A 136 31.82 -35.55 4.71
C ASP A 136 32.39 -36.39 3.55
N GLU A 137 33.47 -37.13 3.81
CA GLU A 137 34.16 -37.92 2.80
C GLU A 137 33.22 -38.98 2.18
N SER A 138 32.32 -39.55 2.99
CA SER A 138 31.35 -40.53 2.51
C SER A 138 30.37 -39.89 1.50
N TYR A 139 29.91 -38.68 1.79
CA TYR A 139 29.03 -37.91 0.92
C TYR A 139 29.74 -37.50 -0.38
N GLN A 140 30.95 -36.95 -0.26
CA GLN A 140 31.76 -36.56 -1.42
C GLN A 140 32.04 -37.73 -2.36
N ASN A 141 32.31 -38.91 -1.79
CA ASN A 141 32.49 -40.13 -2.58
C ASN A 141 31.21 -40.53 -3.33
N GLN A 142 30.03 -40.38 -2.74
CA GLN A 142 28.75 -40.64 -3.44
C GLN A 142 28.47 -39.59 -4.50
N LEU A 143 28.72 -38.31 -4.21
CA LEU A 143 28.56 -37.22 -5.17
C LEU A 143 29.44 -37.42 -6.39
N ASN A 144 30.72 -37.74 -6.18
CA ASN A 144 31.67 -38.00 -7.28
C ASN A 144 31.19 -39.18 -8.14
N LYS A 145 30.73 -40.28 -7.53
CA LYS A 145 30.17 -41.43 -8.27
C LYS A 145 28.97 -41.04 -9.12
N GLU A 146 28.01 -40.28 -8.57
CA GLU A 146 26.82 -39.87 -9.34
C GLU A 146 27.17 -38.86 -10.43
N VAL A 147 28.08 -37.93 -10.18
CA VAL A 147 28.55 -36.96 -11.19
C VAL A 147 29.33 -37.65 -12.31
N GLU A 148 30.09 -38.70 -12.03
CA GLU A 148 30.79 -39.51 -13.04
C GLU A 148 29.81 -40.28 -13.95
N ARG A 149 28.62 -40.64 -13.46
CA ARG A 149 27.56 -41.30 -14.23
C ARG A 149 26.83 -40.35 -15.18
N VAL A 150 26.96 -39.04 -15.00
CA VAL A 150 26.34 -38.03 -15.85
C VAL A 150 27.14 -37.86 -17.14
N SER A 151 26.59 -38.36 -18.25
CA SER A 151 27.18 -38.22 -19.59
C SER A 151 27.16 -36.77 -20.09
N ASP A 152 26.04 -36.07 -19.86
CA ASP A 152 25.84 -34.67 -20.24
C ASP A 152 25.82 -33.77 -19.00
N ARG A 153 26.91 -33.06 -18.74
CA ARG A 153 27.15 -32.26 -17.53
C ARG A 153 26.48 -30.88 -17.57
N THR A 154 25.22 -30.83 -18.00
CA THR A 154 24.41 -29.62 -17.82
C THR A 154 24.22 -29.31 -16.33
N PRO A 155 24.01 -28.04 -15.95
CA PRO A 155 23.73 -27.69 -14.56
C PRO A 155 22.59 -28.51 -13.95
N ASN A 156 21.52 -28.76 -14.72
CA ASN A 156 20.39 -29.58 -14.29
C ASN A 156 20.81 -31.02 -13.97
N ASN A 157 21.55 -31.69 -14.86
CA ASN A 157 21.96 -33.08 -14.64
C ASN A 157 22.96 -33.24 -13.48
N ILE A 158 23.83 -32.25 -13.28
CA ILE A 158 24.72 -32.21 -12.11
C ILE A 158 23.90 -32.05 -10.81
N CYS A 159 22.89 -31.19 -10.81
CA CYS A 159 21.99 -31.04 -9.67
C CYS A 159 21.18 -32.32 -9.40
N VAL A 160 20.73 -33.03 -10.43
CA VAL A 160 20.07 -34.34 -10.28
C VAL A 160 21.03 -35.38 -9.69
N ALA A 161 22.28 -35.42 -10.15
CA ALA A 161 23.31 -36.30 -9.55
C ALA A 161 23.57 -35.96 -8.07
N PHE A 162 23.61 -34.67 -7.74
CA PHE A 162 23.71 -34.20 -6.37
C PHE A 162 22.51 -34.66 -5.52
N LEU A 163 21.28 -34.52 -6.02
CA LEU A 163 20.08 -35.01 -5.35
C LEU A 163 20.14 -36.53 -5.10
N LYS A 164 20.57 -37.31 -6.10
CA LYS A 164 20.77 -38.76 -5.96
C LYS A 164 21.80 -39.09 -4.88
N ALA A 165 22.93 -38.39 -4.86
CA ALA A 165 23.97 -38.57 -3.85
C ALA A 165 23.46 -38.23 -2.44
N MET A 166 22.72 -37.12 -2.29
CA MET A 166 22.04 -36.78 -1.03
C MET A 166 21.11 -37.89 -0.56
N ASN A 167 20.24 -38.36 -1.44
CA ASN A 167 19.31 -39.44 -1.12
C ASN A 167 20.06 -40.69 -0.70
N LYS A 168 21.04 -41.16 -1.48
CA LYS A 168 21.88 -42.35 -1.17
C LYS A 168 22.65 -42.24 0.14
N SER A 169 23.05 -41.03 0.55
CA SER A 169 23.75 -40.83 1.83
C SER A 169 22.87 -41.00 3.05
N MET A 170 21.53 -41.03 2.88
CA MET A 170 20.58 -41.32 3.97
C MET A 170 20.33 -42.82 4.18
N LYS A 171 20.98 -43.69 3.39
CA LYS A 171 20.90 -45.14 3.55
C LYS A 171 21.64 -45.57 4.79
N ILE A 172 20.97 -46.34 5.65
CA ILE A 172 21.56 -46.92 6.86
C ILE A 172 21.62 -48.45 6.75
N ASN A 173 22.65 -49.03 7.37
CA ASN A 173 22.81 -50.50 7.46
C ASN A 173 23.11 -50.97 8.89
N SER A 174 23.12 -50.05 9.85
CA SER A 174 23.33 -50.33 11.28
C SER A 174 22.71 -49.24 12.14
N GLY A 175 22.46 -49.54 13.41
CA GLY A 175 22.06 -48.61 14.44
C GLY A 175 23.03 -47.45 14.56
N LYS A 176 24.34 -47.70 14.48
CA LYS A 176 25.35 -46.64 14.48
C LYS A 176 25.11 -45.60 13.37
N SER A 177 24.95 -46.06 12.13
CA SER A 177 24.69 -45.16 10.98
C SER A 177 23.36 -44.41 11.13
N ALA A 178 22.36 -45.04 11.77
CA ALA A 178 21.08 -44.39 12.08
C ALA A 178 21.25 -43.27 13.11
N MET A 179 21.98 -43.53 14.21
CA MET A 179 22.24 -42.55 15.26
C MET A 179 23.12 -41.40 14.78
N GLU A 180 24.05 -41.65 13.86
CA GLU A 180 24.86 -40.61 13.21
C GLU A 180 23.98 -39.65 12.39
N LEU A 181 22.99 -40.16 11.62
CA LEU A 181 22.06 -39.31 10.88
C LEU A 181 21.11 -38.56 11.82
N LEU A 182 20.44 -39.26 12.74
CA LEU A 182 19.47 -38.65 13.65
C LEU A 182 20.13 -37.59 14.54
N GLY A 183 21.31 -37.89 15.09
CA GLY A 183 22.07 -37.01 15.97
C GLY A 183 22.74 -35.83 15.27
N ARG A 184 22.70 -35.72 13.93
CA ARG A 184 23.22 -34.56 13.18
C ARG A 184 22.11 -33.70 12.58
N SER A 185 20.85 -34.12 12.67
CA SER A 185 19.73 -33.45 12.03
C SER A 185 19.08 -32.40 12.93
N GLN A 186 19.04 -31.16 12.46
CA GLN A 186 18.31 -30.08 13.10
C GLN A 186 16.80 -30.35 13.08
N ARG A 187 16.29 -30.93 11.99
CA ARG A 187 14.87 -31.27 11.85
C ARG A 187 14.41 -32.27 12.92
N ILE A 188 15.24 -33.29 13.16
CA ILE A 188 15.00 -34.29 14.20
C ILE A 188 15.10 -33.65 15.59
N TYR A 189 16.14 -32.85 15.85
CA TYR A 189 16.29 -32.11 17.10
C TYR A 189 15.05 -31.27 17.45
N GLU A 190 14.53 -30.50 16.50
CA GLU A 190 13.32 -29.69 16.69
C GLU A 190 12.07 -30.52 16.98
N ASP A 191 11.89 -31.66 16.29
CA ASP A 191 10.78 -32.58 16.58
C ASP A 191 10.89 -33.15 17.99
N LEU A 192 12.09 -33.57 18.40
CA LEU A 192 12.31 -34.07 19.75
C LEU A 192 12.03 -32.99 20.79
N GLN A 193 12.52 -31.76 20.60
CA GLN A 193 12.24 -30.66 21.53
C GLN A 193 10.74 -30.39 21.69
N LYS A 194 10.01 -30.32 20.56
CA LYS A 194 8.55 -30.16 20.57
C LYS A 194 7.87 -31.31 21.29
N ASN A 195 8.31 -32.55 21.05
CA ASN A 195 7.71 -33.72 21.67
C ASN A 195 8.01 -33.83 23.17
N THR A 196 9.23 -33.48 23.61
CA THR A 196 9.64 -33.53 25.02
C THR A 196 9.17 -32.34 25.85
N GLY A 197 8.82 -31.20 25.23
CA GLY A 197 8.45 -29.95 25.92
C GLY A 197 7.21 -30.01 26.81
N PHE A 198 6.42 -31.09 26.73
CA PHE A 198 5.20 -31.32 27.50
C PHE A 198 5.36 -32.38 28.60
N GLY A 199 6.59 -32.84 28.85
CA GLY A 199 6.93 -33.85 29.85
C GLY A 199 6.70 -35.29 29.39
N GLU A 200 7.22 -36.22 30.20
CA GLU A 200 7.28 -37.66 29.89
C GLU A 200 5.90 -38.30 29.65
N LYS A 201 4.87 -37.91 30.39
CA LYS A 201 3.51 -38.48 30.26
C LYS A 201 2.86 -38.22 28.90
N LEU A 202 3.24 -37.13 28.23
CA LEU A 202 2.68 -36.71 26.95
C LEU A 202 3.69 -36.87 25.80
N TYR A 203 4.79 -37.58 26.05
CA TYR A 203 5.83 -37.83 25.07
C TYR A 203 5.48 -39.05 24.23
N GLU A 204 5.42 -38.84 22.91
CA GLU A 204 5.12 -39.87 21.94
C GLU A 204 6.03 -39.67 20.73
N SER A 205 7.11 -40.44 20.65
CA SER A 205 7.91 -40.53 19.43
C SER A 205 8.55 -41.91 19.35
N LYS A 206 8.83 -42.32 18.12
CA LYS A 206 9.50 -43.55 17.78
C LYS A 206 10.49 -43.29 16.67
N ILE A 207 11.47 -44.17 16.59
CA ILE A 207 12.36 -44.24 15.43
C ILE A 207 11.69 -45.16 14.42
N ILE A 208 11.53 -44.67 13.20
CA ILE A 208 10.88 -45.37 12.10
C ILE A 208 11.96 -45.81 11.12
N LEU A 209 12.00 -47.11 10.85
CA LEU A 209 12.85 -47.74 9.85
C LEU A 209 11.99 -48.14 8.65
N ARG A 210 12.34 -47.68 7.46
CA ARG A 210 11.62 -47.97 6.20
C ARG A 210 12.53 -48.68 5.23
N GLU A 211 11.99 -49.59 4.44
CA GLU A 211 12.78 -50.35 3.46
C GLU A 211 13.47 -49.39 2.49
N TRP A 212 14.72 -49.68 2.17
CA TRP A 212 15.45 -48.93 1.18
C TRP A 212 14.98 -49.30 -0.22
N ASN A 213 14.43 -48.34 -0.96
CA ASN A 213 13.95 -48.57 -2.33
C ASN A 213 14.87 -47.90 -3.36
N GLU A 214 15.73 -48.69 -4.02
CA GLU A 214 16.70 -48.16 -4.99
C GLU A 214 16.02 -47.50 -6.21
N GLU A 215 14.86 -48.00 -6.65
CA GLU A 215 14.12 -47.44 -7.81
C GLU A 215 13.71 -45.99 -7.54
N MET A 216 13.14 -45.68 -6.37
CA MET A 216 12.76 -44.33 -5.98
C MET A 216 13.96 -43.37 -5.94
N ILE A 217 15.09 -43.85 -5.43
CA ILE A 217 16.31 -43.06 -5.29
C ILE A 217 16.95 -42.79 -6.66
N GLU A 218 16.87 -43.75 -7.57
CA GLU A 218 17.36 -43.61 -8.95
C GLU A 218 16.40 -42.80 -9.85
N LEU A 219 15.14 -42.69 -9.47
CA LEU A 219 14.09 -42.00 -10.23
C LEU A 219 13.39 -40.88 -9.41
N PRO A 220 14.13 -39.91 -8.86
CA PRO A 220 13.57 -38.87 -8.00
C PRO A 220 12.53 -38.00 -8.71
N GLN A 221 12.52 -37.96 -10.05
CA GLN A 221 11.55 -37.19 -10.82
C GLN A 221 10.12 -37.70 -10.71
N PHE A 222 9.92 -38.95 -10.28
CA PHE A 222 8.60 -39.55 -10.10
C PHE A 222 8.07 -39.44 -8.67
N GLU A 223 8.68 -38.60 -7.83
CA GLU A 223 8.14 -38.19 -6.54
C GLU A 223 7.24 -36.95 -6.71
N PHE A 224 6.00 -37.04 -6.26
CA PHE A 224 4.97 -36.00 -6.39
C PHE A 224 4.37 -35.65 -5.05
N ARG A 225 4.17 -34.36 -4.83
CA ARG A 225 3.40 -33.84 -3.71
C ARG A 225 2.00 -33.48 -4.17
N CYS A 226 1.01 -34.09 -3.53
CA CYS A 226 -0.40 -33.98 -3.84
C CYS A 226 -1.16 -33.28 -2.69
N PHE A 227 -2.02 -32.34 -3.03
CA PHE A 227 -2.77 -31.53 -2.07
C PHE A 227 -4.23 -31.96 -2.11
N VAL A 228 -4.71 -32.49 -0.99
CA VAL A 228 -6.06 -33.01 -0.83
C VAL A 228 -6.85 -32.09 0.09
N HIS A 229 -7.98 -31.59 -0.38
CA HIS A 229 -8.89 -30.78 0.43
C HIS A 229 -10.31 -31.30 0.30
N GLU A 230 -10.99 -31.50 1.43
CA GLU A 230 -12.35 -32.08 1.47
C GLU A 230 -12.49 -33.36 0.63
N LYS A 231 -11.52 -34.27 0.79
CA LYS A 231 -11.42 -35.56 0.08
C LYS A 231 -11.27 -35.44 -1.43
N LYS A 232 -10.97 -34.27 -1.97
CA LYS A 232 -10.69 -34.05 -3.38
C LYS A 232 -9.20 -33.83 -3.58
N LEU A 233 -8.65 -34.41 -4.65
CA LEU A 233 -7.28 -34.13 -5.07
C LEU A 233 -7.29 -32.81 -5.85
N ASN A 234 -6.84 -31.73 -5.19
CA ASN A 234 -6.95 -30.36 -5.71
C ASN A 234 -5.74 -29.96 -6.55
N ALA A 235 -4.55 -30.42 -6.18
CA ALA A 235 -3.32 -30.09 -6.89
C ALA A 235 -2.29 -31.21 -6.81
N ILE A 236 -1.44 -31.30 -7.83
CA ILE A 236 -0.29 -32.20 -7.90
C ILE A 236 0.91 -31.37 -8.35
N SER A 237 2.04 -31.54 -7.67
CA SER A 237 3.30 -30.92 -8.01
C SER A 237 4.41 -31.96 -8.00
N GLN A 238 5.44 -31.75 -8.81
CA GLN A 238 6.69 -32.49 -8.64
C GLN A 238 7.31 -32.10 -7.29
N TYR A 239 7.78 -33.09 -6.52
CA TYR A 239 8.35 -32.84 -5.20
C TYR A 239 9.65 -32.04 -5.29
N PHE A 240 10.55 -32.42 -6.21
CA PHE A 240 11.79 -31.70 -6.46
C PHE A 240 11.62 -30.68 -7.60
N CYS A 241 10.90 -29.59 -7.32
CA CYS A 241 10.56 -28.55 -8.29
C CYS A 241 11.75 -27.73 -8.82
N ASP A 242 12.90 -27.80 -8.15
CA ASP A 242 14.11 -27.05 -8.52
C ASP A 242 14.83 -27.66 -9.74
N PHE A 243 14.40 -28.84 -10.21
CA PHE A 243 15.00 -29.55 -11.34
C PHE A 243 13.98 -29.78 -12.45
N LYS A 244 14.44 -29.72 -13.70
CA LYS A 244 13.64 -30.01 -14.89
C LYS A 244 13.90 -31.43 -15.36
N PHE A 245 12.84 -32.18 -15.58
CA PHE A 245 12.91 -33.54 -16.12
C PHE A 245 12.07 -33.63 -17.40
N ASP A 246 12.74 -33.70 -18.55
CA ASP A 246 12.06 -33.67 -19.85
C ASP A 246 11.22 -34.94 -20.10
N ASP A 247 11.68 -36.08 -19.61
CA ASP A 247 10.97 -37.36 -19.60
C ASP A 247 9.69 -37.31 -18.76
N LEU A 248 9.71 -36.58 -17.64
CA LEU A 248 8.53 -36.34 -16.82
C LEU A 248 7.49 -35.50 -17.57
N ILE A 249 7.91 -34.42 -18.24
CA ILE A 249 7.01 -33.55 -19.02
C ILE A 249 6.31 -34.36 -20.12
N ALA A 250 7.05 -35.25 -20.80
CA ALA A 250 6.50 -36.12 -21.83
C ALA A 250 5.46 -37.13 -21.30
N GLN A 251 5.53 -37.49 -20.02
CA GLN A 251 4.67 -38.49 -19.36
C GLN A 251 3.58 -37.87 -18.47
N LYS A 252 3.43 -36.54 -18.47
CA LYS A 252 2.53 -35.80 -17.56
C LYS A 252 1.12 -36.39 -17.49
N GLU A 253 0.48 -36.65 -18.62
CA GLU A 253 -0.90 -37.12 -18.66
C GLU A 253 -1.05 -38.56 -18.13
N GLU A 254 -0.07 -39.43 -18.40
CA GLU A 254 -0.06 -40.80 -17.87
C GLU A 254 0.09 -40.79 -16.34
N ILE A 255 1.00 -39.97 -15.82
CA ILE A 255 1.26 -39.84 -14.39
C ILE A 255 0.04 -39.26 -13.68
N LEU A 256 -0.53 -38.19 -14.23
CA LEU A 256 -1.76 -37.58 -13.71
C LEU A 256 -2.88 -38.60 -13.64
N LYS A 257 -3.04 -39.42 -14.68
CA LYS A 257 -4.03 -40.50 -14.71
C LYS A 257 -3.76 -41.54 -13.61
N LYS A 258 -2.53 -42.06 -13.50
CA LYS A 258 -2.15 -43.05 -12.47
C LYS A 258 -2.42 -42.55 -11.04
N ILE A 259 -2.04 -41.31 -10.74
CA ILE A 259 -2.26 -40.70 -9.42
C ILE A 259 -3.77 -40.55 -9.16
N ASN A 260 -4.55 -40.05 -10.13
CA ASN A 260 -6.00 -39.89 -9.95
C ASN A 260 -6.73 -41.23 -9.77
N GLU A 261 -6.39 -42.24 -10.56
CA GLU A 261 -6.99 -43.58 -10.45
C GLU A 261 -6.67 -44.21 -9.09
N PHE A 262 -5.41 -44.10 -8.64
CA PHE A 262 -5.00 -44.59 -7.33
C PHE A 262 -5.68 -43.81 -6.19
N PHE A 263 -5.69 -42.48 -6.26
CA PHE A 263 -6.27 -41.65 -5.22
C PHE A 263 -7.78 -41.89 -5.07
N ASN A 264 -8.54 -41.79 -6.17
CA ASN A 264 -9.99 -41.92 -6.17
C ASN A 264 -10.45 -43.37 -5.97
N GLY A 265 -9.71 -44.34 -6.49
CA GLY A 265 -10.06 -45.75 -6.37
C GLY A 265 -9.68 -46.37 -5.02
N PHE A 266 -8.70 -45.79 -4.32
CA PHE A 266 -8.09 -46.44 -3.17
C PHE A 266 -7.89 -45.53 -1.95
N CYS A 267 -7.20 -44.39 -2.09
CA CYS A 267 -6.80 -43.55 -0.95
C CYS A 267 -7.95 -42.79 -0.28
N ILE A 268 -8.89 -42.26 -1.05
CA ILE A 268 -9.92 -41.31 -0.60
C ILE A 268 -10.73 -41.83 0.61
N GLU A 269 -11.09 -43.11 0.60
CA GLU A 269 -11.87 -43.77 1.67
C GLU A 269 -11.01 -44.23 2.85
N ARG A 270 -9.70 -44.44 2.65
CA ARG A 270 -8.81 -45.11 3.62
C ARG A 270 -8.02 -44.17 4.51
N ILE A 271 -7.69 -42.99 4.00
CA ILE A 271 -7.01 -41.96 4.79
C ILE A 271 -8.10 -41.23 5.59
N PRO A 272 -8.15 -41.29 6.93
CA PRO A 272 -9.30 -40.76 7.68
C PRO A 272 -9.42 -39.24 7.63
N HIS A 273 -8.35 -38.55 7.21
CA HIS A 273 -8.29 -37.10 7.11
C HIS A 273 -9.06 -36.56 5.89
N PRO A 274 -9.90 -35.52 6.05
CA PRO A 274 -10.58 -34.89 4.91
C PRO A 274 -9.63 -34.00 4.11
N SER A 275 -8.66 -33.35 4.75
CA SER A 275 -7.66 -32.52 4.09
C SER A 275 -6.27 -32.91 4.55
N PHE A 276 -5.36 -33.15 3.62
CA PHE A 276 -3.98 -33.56 3.89
C PHE A 276 -3.09 -33.32 2.66
N VAL A 277 -1.79 -33.37 2.86
CA VAL A 277 -0.80 -33.42 1.79
C VAL A 277 -0.27 -34.85 1.73
N VAL A 278 -0.19 -35.45 0.55
CA VAL A 278 0.37 -36.80 0.37
C VAL A 278 1.47 -36.78 -0.67
N ASP A 279 2.60 -37.38 -0.32
CA ASP A 279 3.73 -37.56 -1.20
C ASP A 279 3.64 -38.96 -1.81
N PHE A 280 3.58 -39.05 -3.14
CA PHE A 280 3.50 -40.28 -3.90
C PHE A 280 4.77 -40.51 -4.72
N PHE A 281 5.19 -41.77 -4.82
CA PHE A 281 6.14 -42.22 -5.83
C PHE A 281 5.38 -42.97 -6.92
N VAL A 282 5.52 -42.56 -8.18
CA VAL A 282 4.90 -43.24 -9.34
C VAL A 282 5.94 -44.14 -9.99
N SER A 283 6.06 -45.38 -9.49
CA SER A 283 6.97 -46.39 -10.04
C SER A 283 6.55 -46.74 -11.47
N PRO A 284 7.49 -46.76 -12.43
CA PRO A 284 7.25 -47.29 -13.77
C PRO A 284 6.79 -48.74 -13.77
N THR A 285 7.16 -49.52 -12.75
CA THR A 285 6.96 -50.98 -12.71
C THR A 285 5.93 -51.44 -11.66
N LYS A 286 5.79 -50.72 -10.55
CA LYS A 286 5.00 -51.13 -9.37
C LYS A 286 3.73 -50.30 -9.13
N GLY A 287 3.47 -49.28 -9.95
CA GLY A 287 2.32 -48.39 -9.77
C GLY A 287 2.60 -47.24 -8.80
N VAL A 288 1.57 -46.79 -8.07
CA VAL A 288 1.70 -45.64 -7.16
C VAL A 288 1.94 -46.12 -5.73
N THR A 289 2.96 -45.55 -5.07
CA THR A 289 3.34 -45.85 -3.69
C THR A 289 3.23 -44.58 -2.83
N ILE A 290 2.65 -44.71 -1.64
CA ILE A 290 2.56 -43.66 -0.63
C ILE A 290 3.92 -43.53 0.06
N ILE A 291 4.53 -42.35 -0.04
CA ILE A 291 5.76 -42.02 0.67
C ILE A 291 5.40 -41.48 2.04
N GLU A 292 4.60 -40.42 2.10
CA GLU A 292 4.36 -39.68 3.34
C GLU A 292 2.98 -39.01 3.29
N ILE A 293 2.33 -38.87 4.43
CA ILE A 293 1.15 -38.02 4.60
C ILE A 293 1.50 -36.93 5.61
N ASN A 294 1.21 -35.69 5.25
CA ASN A 294 1.47 -34.49 6.01
C ASN A 294 0.14 -33.75 6.28
N PRO A 295 0.05 -32.98 7.38
CA PRO A 295 -1.08 -32.11 7.64
C PRO A 295 -1.30 -31.07 6.54
N PHE A 296 -2.56 -30.68 6.31
CA PHE A 296 -2.91 -29.62 5.34
C PHE A 296 -2.72 -28.23 5.95
N HIS A 297 -1.46 -27.80 6.08
CA HIS A 297 -1.10 -26.48 6.60
C HIS A 297 0.23 -25.96 6.00
N ASN A 298 0.53 -24.68 6.19
CA ASN A 298 1.71 -24.01 5.61
C ASN A 298 3.05 -24.68 5.96
N GLY A 299 3.16 -25.30 7.14
CA GLY A 299 4.36 -26.04 7.56
C GLY A 299 4.67 -27.32 6.76
N ALA A 300 3.80 -27.74 5.83
CA ALA A 300 4.08 -28.87 4.95
C ALA A 300 5.12 -28.54 3.87
N GLY A 301 5.51 -27.27 3.72
CA GLY A 301 6.50 -26.81 2.74
C GLY A 301 5.92 -26.79 1.33
N PRO A 302 5.25 -25.70 0.90
CA PRO A 302 5.02 -25.49 -0.52
C PRO A 302 6.39 -25.34 -1.22
N PRO A 303 6.56 -25.90 -2.43
CA PRO A 303 7.78 -25.68 -3.20
C PRO A 303 7.92 -24.18 -3.54
N ASN A 304 8.85 -23.49 -2.86
CA ASN A 304 9.43 -22.18 -3.20
C ASN A 304 8.45 -21.14 -3.80
N ALA A 305 7.38 -20.79 -3.08
CA ALA A 305 6.54 -19.66 -3.44
C ALA A 305 6.68 -18.54 -2.40
N ASP A 306 7.33 -17.43 -2.80
CA ASP A 306 7.15 -16.13 -2.15
C ASP A 306 5.68 -15.74 -2.31
N TYR A 307 4.89 -15.80 -1.24
CA TYR A 307 3.50 -15.38 -1.27
C TYR A 307 3.39 -13.92 -0.81
N ASP A 308 2.99 -13.04 -1.72
CA ASP A 308 2.48 -11.72 -1.38
C ASP A 308 0.97 -11.85 -1.10
N PHE A 309 0.55 -11.62 0.14
CA PHE A 309 -0.87 -11.60 0.52
C PHE A 309 -1.39 -10.17 0.53
N PHE A 310 -2.63 -9.99 0.05
CA PHE A 310 -3.34 -8.72 0.12
C PHE A 310 -4.56 -8.90 1.00
N ILE A 311 -4.67 -8.10 2.06
CA ILE A 311 -5.78 -8.14 3.01
C ILE A 311 -6.46 -6.78 3.00
N ILE A 312 -7.76 -6.77 2.73
CA ILE A 312 -8.61 -5.57 2.81
C ILE A 312 -9.48 -5.75 4.05
N VAL A 313 -9.42 -4.79 4.96
CA VAL A 313 -10.22 -4.80 6.20
C VAL A 313 -11.19 -3.61 6.21
N SER A 314 -12.28 -3.72 6.96
CA SER A 314 -13.19 -2.58 7.14
C SER A 314 -12.45 -1.40 7.79
N ASN A 315 -13.00 -0.20 7.64
CA ASN A 315 -12.37 1.00 8.19
C ASN A 315 -12.23 0.92 9.72
N GLU A 316 -13.26 0.39 10.37
CA GLU A 316 -13.36 0.23 11.81
C GLU A 316 -12.34 -0.80 12.31
N LEU A 317 -12.25 -1.97 11.65
CA LEU A 317 -11.28 -3.00 12.02
C LEU A 317 -9.83 -2.52 11.81
N TYR A 318 -9.58 -1.75 10.74
CA TYR A 318 -8.26 -1.15 10.54
C TYR A 318 -7.90 -0.19 11.68
N GLU A 319 -8.85 0.65 12.11
CA GLU A 319 -8.66 1.59 13.22
C GLU A 319 -8.44 0.86 14.55
N GLU A 320 -9.20 -0.20 14.83
CA GLU A 320 -8.99 -1.07 16.00
C GLU A 320 -7.59 -1.72 16.00
N MET A 321 -7.14 -2.23 14.84
CA MET A 321 -5.80 -2.80 14.70
C MET A 321 -4.70 -1.74 14.84
N ASP A 322 -4.85 -0.58 14.22
CA ASP A 322 -3.88 0.53 14.31
C ASP A 322 -3.78 1.04 15.76
N GLU A 323 -4.90 1.19 16.47
CA GLU A 323 -4.92 1.57 17.88
C GLU A 323 -4.19 0.52 18.74
N TYR A 324 -4.48 -0.78 18.55
CA TYR A 324 -3.80 -1.87 19.25
C TYR A 324 -2.27 -1.80 19.04
N TYR A 325 -1.81 -1.67 17.79
CA TYR A 325 -0.38 -1.64 17.47
C TYR A 325 0.31 -0.34 17.94
N ARG A 326 -0.40 0.79 18.00
CA ARG A 326 0.14 2.04 18.54
C ARG A 326 0.32 1.95 20.05
N VAL A 327 -0.64 1.36 20.77
CA VAL A 327 -0.56 1.17 22.22
C VAL A 327 0.62 0.29 22.61
N GLU A 328 0.89 -0.81 21.88
CA GLU A 328 2.09 -1.63 22.14
C GLU A 328 3.42 -0.92 21.77
N ARG A 329 3.38 0.07 20.87
CA ARG A 329 4.58 0.78 20.40
C ARG A 329 5.19 1.70 21.46
N ASP A 330 4.36 2.36 22.25
CA ASP A 330 4.81 3.31 23.29
C ASP A 330 5.47 2.60 24.48
N ASP A 331 5.08 1.37 24.79
CA ASP A 331 5.71 0.57 25.86
C ASP A 331 7.09 0.01 25.46
N CYS A 332 7.38 -0.09 24.15
CA CYS A 332 8.65 -0.63 23.65
C CYS A 332 9.78 0.41 23.53
N LEU A 333 9.46 1.72 23.60
CA LEU A 333 10.44 2.80 23.43
C LEU A 333 11.02 3.34 24.75
N SER A 334 10.56 2.87 25.92
CA SER A 334 11.19 3.19 27.20
C SER A 334 12.04 2.03 27.71
N THR A 335 13.36 2.19 27.65
CA THR A 335 14.31 1.30 28.32
C THR A 335 14.18 1.43 29.84
N GLN A 336 13.37 0.58 30.48
CA GLN A 336 13.54 0.21 31.88
C GLN A 336 13.01 -1.20 32.14
N TRP A 337 13.92 -2.06 32.62
CA TRP A 337 13.59 -3.38 33.13
C TRP A 337 12.72 -3.22 34.39
N TYR A 338 11.46 -3.63 34.32
CA TYR A 338 10.70 -3.96 35.54
C TYR A 338 9.76 -5.14 35.36
N GLN A 339 9.94 -6.10 36.26
CA GLN A 339 9.04 -7.21 36.55
C GLN A 339 7.74 -6.66 37.15
N SER A 340 6.62 -6.80 36.45
CA SER A 340 5.37 -7.13 37.13
C SER A 340 4.51 -8.03 36.26
N GLY A 341 4.42 -9.28 36.73
CA GLY A 341 3.30 -10.21 36.61
C GLY A 341 2.42 -10.19 35.35
N ARG A 342 3.00 -10.36 34.16
CA ARG A 342 2.41 -11.03 32.98
C ARG A 342 3.40 -10.95 31.80
N LYS A 343 4.31 -11.91 31.72
CA LYS A 343 5.33 -12.12 30.65
C LYS A 343 5.82 -13.58 30.81
N GLU A 344 6.19 -14.39 29.82
CA GLU A 344 6.64 -14.15 28.44
C GLU A 344 6.89 -15.50 27.73
N LEU A 345 6.77 -15.54 26.40
CA LEU A 345 7.85 -15.95 25.48
C LEU A 345 7.43 -15.64 24.02
N ILE A 346 7.61 -14.38 23.63
CA ILE A 346 7.83 -13.99 22.23
C ILE A 346 9.15 -13.23 22.24
N GLU A 347 10.25 -13.92 21.95
CA GLU A 347 11.49 -13.28 21.55
C GLU A 347 11.42 -12.99 20.05
N THR A 348 10.75 -11.90 19.67
CA THR A 348 10.97 -11.30 18.35
C THR A 348 12.04 -10.23 18.49
N LYS A 349 13.21 -10.48 17.88
CA LYS A 349 14.12 -9.40 17.51
C LYS A 349 13.43 -8.54 16.46
N VAL A 350 12.66 -7.54 16.91
CA VAL A 350 12.11 -6.49 16.04
C VAL A 350 13.22 -5.46 15.78
N GLU A 351 14.22 -5.82 14.98
CA GLU A 351 15.20 -4.85 14.48
C GLU A 351 14.60 -4.12 13.26
N SER A 352 14.00 -2.95 13.51
CA SER A 352 13.74 -1.86 12.52
C SER A 352 12.73 -2.07 11.36
N LEU A 353 11.65 -2.84 11.53
CA LEU A 353 10.78 -3.27 10.42
C LEU A 353 9.62 -2.32 9.97
N PHE A 354 9.53 -1.06 10.40
CA PHE A 354 8.39 -0.20 10.05
C PHE A 354 8.79 1.07 9.30
N ASP A 355 8.90 0.95 7.98
CA ASP A 355 9.10 2.07 7.05
C ASP A 355 7.76 2.82 6.84
N GLY A 356 7.42 3.71 7.79
CA GLY A 356 6.38 4.73 7.67
C GLY A 356 4.92 4.25 7.61
N PHE A 357 4.11 4.70 8.57
CA PHE A 357 2.65 4.62 8.42
C PHE A 357 2.23 5.59 7.30
N ILE A 358 1.79 5.04 6.17
CA ILE A 358 1.05 5.80 5.16
C ILE A 358 -0.42 5.55 5.45
N GLU A 359 -1.17 6.62 5.68
CA GLU A 359 -2.57 6.59 6.14
C GLU A 359 -3.41 5.53 5.39
N GLY A 360 -3.80 4.47 6.11
CA GLY A 360 -4.64 3.36 5.62
C GLY A 360 -3.95 2.29 4.73
N TYR A 361 -2.62 2.21 4.74
CA TYR A 361 -1.86 1.10 4.15
C TYR A 361 -0.71 0.64 5.08
N GLN A 362 -0.59 -0.66 5.29
CA GLN A 362 0.46 -1.26 6.11
C GLN A 362 1.07 -2.49 5.41
N CYS A 363 2.40 -2.58 5.39
CA CYS A 363 3.12 -3.77 4.94
C CYS A 363 3.61 -4.52 6.19
N LEU A 364 3.15 -5.75 6.38
CA LEU A 364 3.56 -6.62 7.47
C LEU A 364 4.45 -7.72 6.91
N TYR A 365 5.63 -7.91 7.50
CA TYR A 365 6.49 -9.04 7.23
C TYR A 365 6.28 -10.06 8.35
N ILE A 366 5.67 -11.20 8.02
CA ILE A 366 5.48 -12.28 8.98
C ILE A 366 6.53 -13.35 8.70
N SER A 367 7.54 -13.44 9.56
CA SER A 367 8.43 -14.60 9.64
C SER A 367 7.67 -15.75 10.30
N VAL A 368 7.47 -16.85 9.60
CA VAL A 368 6.82 -18.03 10.18
C VAL A 368 7.86 -18.82 10.97
N GLU A 369 7.73 -18.83 12.29
CA GLU A 369 8.67 -19.49 13.20
C GLU A 369 8.96 -20.95 12.79
N GLY A 370 10.26 -21.28 12.66
CA GLY A 370 10.71 -22.59 12.19
C GLY A 370 10.73 -22.75 10.66
N THR A 371 10.59 -21.66 9.91
CA THR A 371 10.78 -21.63 8.44
C THR A 371 11.61 -20.40 8.05
N ASP A 372 12.34 -20.50 6.94
CA ASP A 372 13.01 -19.34 6.31
C ASP A 372 12.03 -18.53 5.44
N ILE A 373 10.71 -18.70 5.62
CA ILE A 373 9.68 -18.05 4.82
C ILE A 373 9.27 -16.74 5.49
N GLU A 374 9.49 -15.64 4.79
CA GLU A 374 8.92 -14.33 5.10
C GLU A 374 7.68 -14.12 4.23
N LEU A 375 6.51 -13.97 4.87
CA LEU A 375 5.28 -13.59 4.19
C LEU A 375 5.18 -12.08 4.14
N ASN A 376 4.98 -11.53 2.95
CA ASN A 376 4.68 -10.12 2.78
C ASN A 376 3.17 -9.90 2.71
N ILE A 377 2.61 -9.24 3.72
CA ILE A 377 1.17 -8.95 3.80
C ILE A 377 0.95 -7.46 3.61
N ASN A 378 0.20 -7.12 2.58
CA ASN A 378 -0.22 -5.76 2.27
C ASN A 378 -1.65 -5.56 2.81
N LEU A 379 -1.76 -4.88 3.94
CA LEU A 379 -3.02 -4.55 4.62
C LEU A 379 -3.52 -3.18 4.15
N TYR A 380 -4.77 -3.11 3.71
CA TYR A 380 -5.43 -1.86 3.33
C TYR A 380 -6.70 -1.61 4.12
N LYS A 381 -6.89 -0.35 4.52
CA LYS A 381 -8.19 0.19 4.91
C LYS A 381 -9.13 0.17 3.70
N TYR A 382 -10.36 -0.29 3.85
CA TYR A 382 -11.33 -0.41 2.75
C TYR A 382 -11.45 0.89 1.93
N SER A 383 -11.63 2.05 2.58
CA SER A 383 -11.76 3.32 1.87
C SER A 383 -10.51 3.69 1.05
N VAL A 384 -9.32 3.38 1.56
CA VAL A 384 -8.06 3.63 0.87
C VAL A 384 -7.90 2.69 -0.32
N PHE A 385 -8.25 1.41 -0.16
CA PHE A 385 -8.25 0.46 -1.26
C PHE A 385 -9.25 0.84 -2.35
N GLN A 386 -10.47 1.24 -1.96
CA GLN A 386 -11.50 1.75 -2.87
C GLN A 386 -11.01 2.99 -3.63
N ASN A 387 -10.36 3.94 -2.96
CA ASN A 387 -9.81 5.13 -3.61
C ASN A 387 -8.72 4.75 -4.63
N LYS A 388 -7.81 3.84 -4.26
CA LYS A 388 -6.79 3.30 -5.17
C LYS A 388 -7.42 2.60 -6.38
N LEU A 389 -8.51 1.85 -6.20
CA LEU A 389 -9.27 1.25 -7.31
C LEU A 389 -9.92 2.29 -8.21
N ASN A 390 -10.54 3.31 -7.61
CA ASN A 390 -11.15 4.44 -8.33
C ASN A 390 -10.10 5.22 -9.13
N ASP A 391 -8.85 5.24 -8.66
CA ASP A 391 -7.69 5.81 -9.34
C ASP A 391 -7.02 4.84 -10.33
N ASN A 392 -7.61 3.67 -10.55
CA ASN A 392 -7.06 2.58 -11.38
C ASN A 392 -5.59 2.29 -11.08
N TRP A 393 -5.24 2.35 -9.80
CA TRP A 393 -3.93 1.98 -9.34
C TRP A 393 -3.70 0.50 -9.64
N LEU A 394 -2.67 0.22 -10.42
CA LEU A 394 -2.45 -1.07 -11.06
C LEU A 394 -2.41 -2.22 -10.06
N GLN A 395 -1.76 -2.03 -8.90
CA GLN A 395 -1.67 -3.05 -7.87
C GLN A 395 -3.05 -3.40 -7.28
N SER A 396 -3.92 -2.41 -7.05
CA SER A 396 -5.30 -2.67 -6.61
C SER A 396 -6.11 -3.40 -7.68
N LEU A 397 -5.93 -3.03 -8.96
CA LEU A 397 -6.54 -3.73 -10.09
C LEU A 397 -6.05 -5.19 -10.19
N MET A 398 -4.75 -5.42 -9.99
CA MET A 398 -4.17 -6.77 -9.93
C MET A 398 -4.79 -7.61 -8.83
N CYS A 399 -5.21 -7.02 -7.70
CA CYS A 399 -5.87 -7.78 -6.64
C CYS A 399 -7.32 -8.13 -6.99
N ILE A 400 -8.12 -7.18 -7.50
CA ILE A 400 -9.53 -7.45 -7.81
C ILE A 400 -9.73 -8.32 -9.05
N PHE A 401 -8.73 -8.41 -9.93
CA PHE A 401 -8.78 -9.30 -11.09
C PHE A 401 -8.17 -10.67 -10.83
N LEU A 402 -7.75 -10.96 -9.58
CA LEU A 402 -7.22 -12.29 -9.24
C LEU A 402 -8.26 -13.36 -9.59
N PRO A 403 -7.84 -14.46 -10.23
CA PRO A 403 -8.70 -15.62 -10.40
C PRO A 403 -9.23 -16.11 -9.05
N GLU A 404 -10.49 -16.56 -9.00
CA GLU A 404 -11.19 -16.94 -7.76
C GLU A 404 -10.39 -17.94 -6.90
N GLN A 405 -9.63 -18.86 -7.51
CA GLN A 405 -8.80 -19.83 -6.79
C GLN A 405 -7.65 -19.20 -5.98
N PHE A 406 -7.30 -17.93 -6.25
CA PHE A 406 -6.29 -17.18 -5.52
C PHE A 406 -6.90 -16.14 -4.57
N VAL A 407 -8.24 -16.06 -4.50
CA VAL A 407 -8.96 -15.20 -3.56
C VAL A 407 -9.34 -16.05 -2.35
N TRP A 408 -8.62 -15.85 -1.24
CA TRP A 408 -8.89 -16.61 -0.01
C TRP A 408 -10.28 -16.30 0.56
N ARG A 409 -10.66 -15.01 0.57
CA ARG A 409 -11.96 -14.53 1.05
C ARG A 409 -12.32 -13.22 0.37
N CYS A 410 -13.58 -13.06 -0.05
CA CYS A 410 -14.10 -11.84 -0.66
C CYS A 410 -15.23 -11.26 0.20
N ASP A 411 -14.87 -10.49 1.23
CA ASP A 411 -15.85 -9.82 2.11
C ASP A 411 -16.46 -8.56 1.46
N PHE A 412 -15.90 -8.10 0.34
CA PHE A 412 -16.29 -6.88 -0.36
C PHE A 412 -16.56 -7.16 -1.86
N PRO A 413 -17.59 -7.93 -2.21
CA PRO A 413 -17.84 -8.37 -3.59
C PRO A 413 -18.12 -7.21 -4.55
N ASN A 414 -18.63 -6.09 -4.05
CA ASN A 414 -18.87 -4.88 -4.83
C ASN A 414 -17.59 -4.28 -5.43
N LEU A 415 -16.41 -4.51 -4.83
CA LEU A 415 -15.13 -4.09 -5.41
C LEU A 415 -14.86 -4.75 -6.77
N HIS A 416 -15.34 -5.97 -6.98
CA HIS A 416 -15.14 -6.73 -8.22
C HIS A 416 -16.15 -6.35 -9.32
N THR A 417 -17.35 -5.91 -8.95
CA THR A 417 -18.42 -5.62 -9.93
C THR A 417 -18.44 -4.17 -10.40
N ASP A 418 -18.00 -3.24 -9.56
CA ASP A 418 -18.26 -1.81 -9.77
C ASP A 418 -17.02 -1.03 -10.24
N THR A 419 -15.86 -1.69 -10.32
CA THR A 419 -14.60 -1.02 -10.70
C THR A 419 -14.61 -0.64 -12.18
N LYS A 420 -14.61 0.68 -12.43
CA LYS A 420 -14.52 1.26 -13.77
C LYS A 420 -13.07 1.49 -14.16
N ILE A 421 -12.71 1.18 -15.40
CA ILE A 421 -11.38 1.43 -15.96
C ILE A 421 -11.39 2.72 -16.77
N TYR A 422 -10.60 3.70 -16.33
CA TYR A 422 -10.31 4.94 -17.01
C TYR A 422 -8.89 4.85 -17.60
N PHE A 423 -8.77 4.78 -18.93
CA PHE A 423 -7.47 4.53 -19.57
C PHE A 423 -6.39 5.54 -19.21
N ARG A 424 -6.75 6.81 -18.97
CA ARG A 424 -5.77 7.82 -18.57
C ARG A 424 -5.18 7.57 -17.18
N LYS A 425 -6.03 7.20 -16.21
CA LYS A 425 -5.59 6.80 -14.85
C LYS A 425 -4.75 5.53 -14.90
N LEU A 426 -5.22 4.55 -15.69
CA LEU A 426 -4.47 3.33 -15.95
C LEU A 426 -3.10 3.63 -16.58
N ILE A 427 -3.00 4.56 -17.55
CA ILE A 427 -1.72 4.95 -18.15
C ILE A 427 -0.77 5.51 -17.11
N LEU A 428 -1.23 6.45 -16.30
CA LEU A 428 -0.43 7.07 -15.25
C LEU A 428 0.08 6.03 -14.25
N SER A 429 -0.79 5.10 -13.84
CA SER A 429 -0.41 4.03 -12.91
C SER A 429 0.55 3.03 -13.55
N VAL A 430 0.24 2.49 -14.73
CA VAL A 430 1.02 1.44 -15.39
C VAL A 430 2.40 1.96 -15.78
N VAL A 431 2.47 3.10 -16.50
CA VAL A 431 3.75 3.67 -16.95
C VAL A 431 4.55 4.22 -15.77
N GLY A 432 3.85 4.80 -14.78
CA GLY A 432 4.46 5.30 -13.55
C GLY A 432 5.15 4.21 -12.74
N GLU A 433 4.42 3.12 -12.42
CA GLU A 433 4.96 1.98 -11.66
C GLU A 433 6.03 1.23 -12.43
N ALA A 434 5.79 0.91 -13.71
CA ALA A 434 6.78 0.24 -14.55
C ALA A 434 8.09 1.05 -14.66
N GLY A 435 7.98 2.37 -14.87
CA GLY A 435 9.11 3.29 -14.90
C GLY A 435 9.83 3.40 -13.55
N LYS A 436 9.09 3.47 -12.45
CA LYS A 436 9.64 3.48 -11.08
C LYS A 436 10.43 2.21 -10.80
N HIS A 437 9.89 1.03 -11.09
CA HIS A 437 10.58 -0.25 -10.94
C HIS A 437 11.85 -0.31 -11.80
N PHE A 438 11.82 0.19 -13.04
CA PHE A 438 13.00 0.21 -13.91
C PHE A 438 14.09 1.13 -13.35
N GLN A 439 13.72 2.30 -12.83
CA GLN A 439 14.67 3.22 -12.18
C GLN A 439 15.17 2.70 -10.82
N MET A 440 14.38 1.91 -10.10
CA MET A 440 14.83 1.22 -8.88
C MET A 440 15.86 0.16 -9.21
N ALA A 441 15.62 -0.66 -10.25
CA ALA A 441 16.61 -1.62 -10.75
C ALA A 441 17.92 -0.90 -11.09
N ARG A 442 17.88 0.16 -11.90
CA ARG A 442 19.05 0.98 -12.27
C ARG A 442 19.82 1.51 -11.06
N ARG A 443 19.12 2.10 -10.09
CA ARG A 443 19.74 2.71 -8.91
C ARG A 443 20.40 1.67 -8.01
N LYS A 444 19.74 0.54 -7.75
CA LYS A 444 20.30 -0.53 -6.92
C LYS A 444 21.50 -1.18 -7.61
N TRP A 445 21.42 -1.43 -8.91
CA TRP A 445 22.53 -1.97 -9.69
C TRP A 445 23.75 -1.04 -9.69
N GLY A 446 23.52 0.26 -9.84
CA GLY A 446 24.61 1.25 -9.79
C GLY A 446 25.30 1.35 -8.42
N ARG A 447 24.65 0.97 -7.32
CA ARG A 447 25.30 0.87 -6.00
C ARG A 447 26.22 -0.35 -5.96
N LEU A 448 25.72 -1.51 -6.38
CA LEU A 448 26.47 -2.77 -6.41
C LEU A 448 27.72 -2.71 -7.29
N GLU A 449 27.63 -2.06 -8.46
CA GLU A 449 28.79 -1.84 -9.34
C GLU A 449 29.89 -0.99 -8.67
N ASN A 450 29.53 -0.04 -7.80
CA ASN A 450 30.51 0.75 -7.06
C ASN A 450 31.13 -0.04 -5.89
N GLU A 451 30.40 -1.03 -5.36
CA GLU A 451 30.80 -1.85 -4.21
C GLU A 451 31.50 -3.16 -4.63
N ASN A 452 31.61 -3.43 -5.94
CA ASN A 452 32.05 -4.73 -6.50
C ASN A 452 31.23 -5.92 -5.99
N GLU A 453 29.96 -5.69 -5.64
CA GLU A 453 29.05 -6.75 -5.21
C GLU A 453 28.29 -7.34 -6.39
N ILE A 454 28.03 -8.64 -6.32
CA ILE A 454 27.24 -9.34 -7.33
C ILE A 454 25.76 -9.01 -7.09
N PRO A 455 25.03 -8.48 -8.10
CA PRO A 455 23.61 -8.18 -7.95
C PRO A 455 22.81 -9.37 -7.45
N ASN A 456 22.01 -9.11 -6.42
CA ASN A 456 21.19 -10.12 -5.77
C ASN A 456 19.88 -10.32 -6.57
N TYR A 457 18.97 -11.08 -5.98
CA TYR A 457 17.66 -11.39 -6.56
C TYR A 457 16.74 -10.15 -6.67
N GLN A 458 16.85 -9.20 -5.74
CA GLN A 458 15.96 -8.05 -5.65
C GLN A 458 16.09 -7.10 -6.84
N GLU A 459 17.30 -6.85 -7.35
CA GLU A 459 17.47 -5.96 -8.52
C GLU A 459 16.80 -6.54 -9.77
N ARG A 460 16.89 -7.86 -9.92
CA ARG A 460 16.27 -8.61 -11.02
C ARG A 460 14.76 -8.62 -10.89
N LYS A 461 14.26 -8.76 -9.66
CA LYS A 461 12.83 -8.70 -9.33
C LYS A 461 12.22 -7.37 -9.81
N TYR A 462 12.93 -6.24 -9.69
CA TYR A 462 12.44 -4.95 -10.20
C TYR A 462 12.32 -4.90 -11.73
N ILE A 463 13.28 -5.46 -12.48
CA ILE A 463 13.15 -5.55 -13.94
C ILE A 463 11.94 -6.42 -14.31
N ALA A 464 11.78 -7.57 -13.65
CA ALA A 464 10.62 -8.43 -13.88
C ALA A 464 9.30 -7.73 -13.56
N HIS A 465 9.24 -6.96 -12.46
CA HIS A 465 8.07 -6.14 -12.12
C HIS A 465 7.77 -5.10 -13.20
N THR A 466 8.77 -4.41 -13.77
CA THR A 466 8.54 -3.47 -14.88
C THR A 466 7.79 -4.12 -16.05
N PHE A 467 8.17 -5.34 -16.43
CA PHE A 467 7.53 -6.07 -17.51
C PHE A 467 6.14 -6.57 -17.13
N ARG A 468 5.99 -7.12 -15.92
CA ARG A 468 4.69 -7.54 -15.38
C ARG A 468 3.69 -6.38 -15.41
N ASP A 469 4.10 -5.21 -14.94
CA ASP A 469 3.23 -4.05 -14.84
C ASP A 469 2.73 -3.60 -16.22
N LEU A 470 3.62 -3.56 -17.23
CA LEU A 470 3.24 -3.25 -18.62
C LEU A 470 2.36 -4.32 -19.25
N ILE A 471 2.69 -5.60 -19.08
CA ILE A 471 1.92 -6.72 -19.66
C ILE A 471 0.51 -6.75 -19.07
N PHE A 472 0.38 -6.58 -17.75
CA PHE A 472 -0.93 -6.51 -17.09
C PHE A 472 -1.69 -5.24 -17.48
N GLY A 473 -1.00 -4.10 -17.61
CA GLY A 473 -1.57 -2.89 -18.17
C GLY A 473 -2.14 -3.10 -19.57
N ILE A 474 -1.41 -3.78 -20.47
CA ILE A 474 -1.87 -4.14 -21.83
C ILE A 474 -3.13 -5.02 -21.78
N GLN A 475 -3.15 -6.02 -20.90
CA GLN A 475 -4.31 -6.89 -20.74
C GLN A 475 -5.53 -6.13 -20.23
N ILE A 476 -5.38 -5.29 -19.20
CA ILE A 476 -6.45 -4.46 -18.67
C ILE A 476 -6.93 -3.48 -19.75
N ALA A 477 -6.02 -2.85 -20.50
CA ALA A 477 -6.40 -1.93 -21.56
C ALA A 477 -7.19 -2.62 -22.69
N SER A 478 -6.82 -3.86 -23.02
CA SER A 478 -7.44 -4.60 -24.14
C SER A 478 -8.71 -5.35 -23.74
N ASN A 479 -8.82 -5.81 -22.49
CA ASN A 479 -9.86 -6.73 -22.03
C ASN A 479 -10.67 -6.21 -20.84
N LEU A 480 -10.34 -5.02 -20.32
CA LEU A 480 -10.88 -4.43 -19.08
C LEU A 480 -10.64 -5.28 -17.82
N LYS A 481 -9.78 -6.31 -17.91
CA LYS A 481 -9.34 -7.18 -16.81
C LYS A 481 -8.02 -7.87 -17.16
N ILE A 482 -7.38 -8.50 -16.17
CA ILE A 482 -6.25 -9.41 -16.42
C ILE A 482 -6.83 -10.78 -16.78
N VAL A 483 -6.43 -11.32 -17.94
CA VAL A 483 -6.92 -12.61 -18.46
C VAL A 483 -5.90 -13.73 -18.30
N ASP A 484 -4.62 -13.39 -18.15
CA ASP A 484 -3.51 -14.31 -17.98
C ASP A 484 -2.46 -13.73 -17.01
N TYR A 485 -2.51 -14.16 -15.76
CA TYR A 485 -1.50 -13.80 -14.74
C TYR A 485 -0.12 -14.43 -15.02
N GLY A 486 -0.06 -15.48 -15.83
CA GLY A 486 1.18 -16.15 -16.23
C GLY A 486 1.92 -15.46 -17.38
N ALA A 487 1.32 -14.47 -18.03
CA ALA A 487 1.88 -13.82 -19.22
C ALA A 487 3.27 -13.20 -19.00
N ALA A 488 3.60 -12.80 -17.77
CA ALA A 488 4.90 -12.23 -17.42
C ALA A 488 5.95 -13.28 -16.99
N ASN A 489 5.56 -14.54 -16.77
CA ASN A 489 6.44 -15.58 -16.21
C ASN A 489 7.61 -15.90 -17.15
N ASN A 490 7.35 -15.98 -18.46
CA ASN A 490 8.42 -16.21 -19.43
C ASN A 490 9.48 -15.09 -19.39
N THR A 491 9.04 -13.83 -19.30
CA THR A 491 9.95 -12.68 -19.18
C THR A 491 10.74 -12.73 -17.88
N TYR A 492 10.08 -13.09 -16.77
CA TYR A 492 10.75 -13.31 -15.48
C TYR A 492 11.86 -14.38 -15.59
N TYR A 493 11.56 -15.56 -16.13
CA TYR A 493 12.54 -16.63 -16.26
C TYR A 493 13.70 -16.24 -17.18
N LEU A 494 13.43 -15.54 -18.28
CA LEU A 494 14.46 -15.02 -19.17
C LEU A 494 15.38 -14.01 -18.45
N ILE A 495 14.83 -13.10 -17.65
CA ILE A 495 15.61 -12.14 -16.85
C ILE A 495 16.49 -12.90 -15.85
N MET A 496 15.91 -13.86 -15.12
CA MET A 496 16.66 -14.63 -14.12
C MET A 496 17.77 -15.49 -14.74
N GLN A 497 17.54 -16.08 -15.92
CA GLN A 497 18.53 -16.91 -16.63
C GLN A 497 19.64 -16.10 -17.31
N SER A 498 19.35 -14.88 -17.78
CA SER A 498 20.32 -14.04 -18.51
C SER A 498 21.56 -13.68 -17.67
N PHE A 499 21.43 -13.71 -16.34
CA PHE A 499 22.45 -13.30 -15.40
C PHE A 499 23.73 -14.16 -15.41
N HIS A 500 23.63 -15.44 -15.79
CA HIS A 500 24.82 -16.31 -15.89
C HIS A 500 25.81 -15.84 -16.95
N LYS A 501 25.39 -14.96 -17.87
CA LYS A 501 26.20 -14.49 -18.99
C LYS A 501 26.88 -13.15 -18.71
N GLU A 502 26.23 -12.25 -17.97
CA GLU A 502 26.71 -10.89 -17.74
C GLU A 502 25.92 -10.23 -16.59
N SER A 503 26.63 -9.56 -15.66
CA SER A 503 26.06 -8.99 -14.44
C SER A 503 26.08 -7.47 -14.40
N SER A 504 26.50 -6.80 -15.47
CA SER A 504 26.52 -5.33 -15.53
C SER A 504 25.16 -4.73 -15.89
N TRP A 505 24.82 -3.58 -15.29
CA TRP A 505 23.60 -2.82 -15.64
C TRP A 505 23.58 -2.47 -17.12
N LYS A 506 24.74 -2.17 -17.71
CA LYS A 506 24.87 -1.84 -19.14
C LYS A 506 24.33 -2.94 -20.05
N PHE A 507 24.53 -4.21 -19.69
CA PHE A 507 23.98 -5.32 -20.43
C PHE A 507 22.45 -5.37 -20.29
N PHE A 508 21.94 -5.28 -19.07
CA PHE A 508 20.49 -5.29 -18.82
C PHE A 508 19.78 -4.10 -19.47
N GLU A 509 20.36 -2.91 -19.41
CA GLU A 509 19.85 -1.73 -20.09
C GLU A 509 19.84 -1.95 -21.60
N LYS A 510 20.92 -2.50 -22.19
CA LYS A 510 20.98 -2.79 -23.63
C LYS A 510 19.95 -3.85 -24.06
N GLU A 511 19.76 -4.90 -23.28
CA GLU A 511 18.89 -6.05 -23.62
C GLU A 511 17.40 -5.77 -23.35
N TYR A 512 17.08 -5.13 -22.22
CA TYR A 512 15.71 -5.02 -21.72
C TYR A 512 15.11 -3.62 -21.88
N TYR A 513 15.90 -2.55 -22.01
CA TYR A 513 15.33 -1.21 -22.26
C TYR A 513 14.57 -1.13 -23.61
N PRO A 514 15.07 -1.72 -24.72
CA PRO A 514 14.30 -1.74 -25.96
C PRO A 514 12.95 -2.45 -25.82
N LYS A 515 12.92 -3.61 -25.12
CA LYS A 515 11.68 -4.36 -24.85
C LYS A 515 10.73 -3.59 -23.94
N TYR A 516 11.26 -2.89 -22.94
CA TYR A 516 10.48 -1.98 -22.10
C TYR A 516 9.83 -0.88 -22.92
N GLN A 517 10.56 -0.25 -23.84
CA GLN A 517 10.00 0.78 -24.73
C GLN A 517 8.98 0.19 -25.70
N GLU A 518 9.25 -0.97 -26.28
CA GLU A 518 8.30 -1.69 -27.15
C GLU A 518 6.98 -1.96 -26.43
N LEU A 519 7.00 -2.56 -25.24
CA LEU A 519 5.78 -2.84 -24.47
C LEU A 519 5.09 -1.57 -23.98
N LYS A 520 5.86 -0.55 -23.60
CA LYS A 520 5.31 0.76 -23.25
C LYS A 520 4.66 1.42 -24.46
N ASP A 521 5.24 1.28 -25.66
CA ASP A 521 4.69 1.81 -26.90
C ASP A 521 3.46 1.02 -27.33
N VAL A 522 3.43 -0.31 -27.17
CA VAL A 522 2.23 -1.13 -27.38
C VAL A 522 1.13 -0.75 -26.40
N PHE A 523 1.44 -0.60 -25.11
CA PHE A 523 0.48 -0.17 -24.10
C PHE A 523 -0.05 1.23 -24.40
N ASN A 524 0.84 2.17 -24.72
CA ASN A 524 0.48 3.51 -25.16
C ASN A 524 -0.33 3.45 -26.46
N GLU A 525 0.01 2.59 -27.42
CA GLU A 525 -0.71 2.45 -28.68
C GLU A 525 -2.10 1.89 -28.43
N ILE A 526 -2.29 0.90 -27.56
CA ILE A 526 -3.63 0.37 -27.24
C ILE A 526 -4.47 1.43 -26.56
N THR A 527 -3.88 2.15 -25.60
CA THR A 527 -4.56 3.23 -24.87
C THR A 527 -4.66 4.54 -25.68
N LYS A 528 -3.92 4.67 -26.79
CA LYS A 528 -4.01 5.75 -27.80
C LYS A 528 -4.70 5.33 -29.10
N LYS A 529 -4.99 4.04 -29.33
CA LYS A 529 -5.50 3.52 -30.63
C LYS A 529 -6.86 4.08 -30.94
N ASP A 530 -7.51 4.58 -29.90
CA ASP A 530 -8.42 5.71 -30.00
C ASP A 530 -7.65 7.02 -30.22
N ASN A 531 -7.21 7.23 -31.47
CA ASN A 531 -6.96 8.59 -31.99
C ASN A 531 -8.16 9.50 -31.71
N LEU A 532 -9.33 8.94 -31.38
CA LEU A 532 -10.44 9.61 -30.73
C LEU A 532 -9.99 10.50 -29.57
N VAL A 533 -9.14 10.14 -28.60
CA VAL A 533 -8.88 11.11 -27.49
C VAL A 533 -8.22 12.39 -28.00
N THR A 534 -7.13 12.33 -28.75
CA THR A 534 -6.45 13.57 -29.20
C THR A 534 -7.15 14.22 -30.39
N GLU A 535 -7.73 13.45 -31.31
CA GLU A 535 -8.48 13.97 -32.45
C GLU A 535 -9.87 14.46 -32.03
N GLU A 536 -10.54 13.84 -31.07
CA GLU A 536 -11.79 14.32 -30.45
C GLU A 536 -11.52 15.44 -29.46
N GLU A 537 -10.43 15.42 -28.68
CA GLU A 537 -10.03 16.59 -27.88
C GLU A 537 -9.75 17.77 -28.83
N THR A 538 -9.06 17.54 -29.96
CA THR A 538 -8.80 18.57 -30.98
C THR A 538 -10.07 18.97 -31.75
N LYS A 539 -11.00 18.04 -32.02
CA LYS A 539 -12.33 18.33 -32.62
C LYS A 539 -13.22 19.06 -31.62
N LEU A 540 -13.21 18.74 -30.33
CA LEU A 540 -13.89 19.47 -29.23
C LEU A 540 -13.26 20.85 -29.02
N TYR A 541 -11.96 21.01 -29.27
CA TYR A 541 -11.30 22.33 -29.26
C TYR A 541 -11.69 23.17 -30.48
N LYS A 542 -11.92 22.53 -31.65
CA LYS A 542 -12.22 23.18 -32.93
C LYS A 542 -13.71 23.37 -33.23
N SER A 543 -14.57 22.54 -32.65
CA SER A 543 -16.03 22.55 -32.79
C SER A 543 -16.64 22.72 -31.40
N SER A 544 -17.68 23.54 -31.25
CA SER A 544 -18.32 23.71 -29.95
C SER A 544 -18.73 22.33 -29.41
N ILE A 545 -18.70 22.15 -28.09
CA ILE A 545 -19.23 20.94 -27.41
C ILE A 545 -20.62 20.56 -27.96
N LEU A 546 -21.41 21.57 -28.31
CA LEU A 546 -22.69 21.46 -29.04
C LEU A 546 -22.56 20.73 -30.38
N ALA A 547 -21.58 21.05 -31.22
CA ALA A 547 -21.38 20.34 -32.49
C ALA A 547 -21.03 18.86 -32.28
N TYR A 548 -20.26 18.54 -31.24
CA TYR A 548 -19.94 17.15 -30.89
C TYR A 548 -21.17 16.41 -30.32
N ALA A 549 -21.88 17.02 -29.37
CA ALA A 549 -23.12 16.49 -28.81
C ALA A 549 -24.24 16.34 -29.85
N ASN A 550 -24.29 17.24 -30.85
CA ASN A 550 -25.27 17.19 -31.94
C ASN A 550 -24.97 16.11 -32.98
N ASN A 551 -23.70 15.70 -33.14
CA ASN A 551 -23.31 14.65 -34.09
C ASN A 551 -23.55 13.24 -33.56
N ILE A 552 -23.78 13.08 -32.25
CA ILE A 552 -24.03 11.79 -31.62
C ILE A 552 -25.53 11.69 -31.31
N SER A 553 -26.28 11.10 -32.24
CA SER A 553 -27.75 11.01 -32.17
C SER A 553 -28.27 9.98 -31.15
N ASN A 554 -27.40 9.26 -30.43
CA ASN A 554 -27.81 8.25 -29.46
C ASN A 554 -27.11 8.45 -28.10
N SER A 555 -27.89 8.67 -27.04
CA SER A 555 -27.41 9.07 -25.71
C SER A 555 -26.59 8.03 -24.99
N LYS A 556 -26.94 6.75 -25.17
CA LYS A 556 -26.26 5.66 -24.50
C LYS A 556 -24.81 5.56 -24.97
N THR A 557 -24.61 5.68 -26.29
CA THR A 557 -23.28 5.77 -26.91
C THR A 557 -22.54 7.06 -26.56
N LEU A 558 -23.22 8.21 -26.43
CA LEU A 558 -22.54 9.45 -26.04
C LEU A 558 -21.93 9.34 -24.65
N LEU A 559 -22.71 8.90 -23.66
CA LEU A 559 -22.23 8.77 -22.28
C LEU A 559 -21.18 7.66 -22.13
N GLU A 560 -21.37 6.53 -22.82
CA GLU A 560 -20.39 5.44 -22.84
C GLU A 560 -19.07 5.91 -23.48
N ASN A 561 -19.10 6.59 -24.62
CA ASN A 561 -17.92 7.15 -25.27
C ASN A 561 -17.25 8.21 -24.41
N LEU A 562 -18.01 9.17 -23.88
CA LEU A 562 -17.45 10.21 -23.02
C LEU A 562 -16.83 9.62 -21.75
N ARG A 563 -17.39 8.54 -21.18
CA ARG A 563 -16.80 7.84 -20.02
C ARG A 563 -15.55 7.03 -20.35
N LEU A 564 -15.42 6.54 -21.58
CA LEU A 564 -14.20 5.86 -22.04
C LEU A 564 -13.02 6.84 -22.12
N PHE A 565 -13.29 8.09 -22.49
CA PHE A 565 -12.26 9.08 -22.79
C PHE A 565 -12.04 10.11 -21.67
N PHE A 566 -13.10 10.43 -20.94
CA PHE A 566 -13.10 11.45 -19.92
C PHE A 566 -13.64 10.88 -18.62
N SER A 567 -12.98 11.24 -17.53
CA SER A 567 -13.42 10.87 -16.20
C SER A 567 -14.58 11.76 -15.77
N ILE A 568 -15.75 11.43 -16.29
CA ILE A 568 -16.99 12.15 -16.02
C ILE A 568 -17.97 11.24 -15.28
N GLU A 569 -18.49 11.77 -14.19
CA GLU A 569 -19.74 11.31 -13.61
C GLU A 569 -20.89 11.93 -14.38
N ASN A 570 -21.96 11.16 -14.52
CA ASN A 570 -23.21 11.71 -14.99
C ASN A 570 -24.36 11.24 -14.12
N THR A 571 -25.32 12.15 -13.98
CA THR A 571 -26.57 11.88 -13.28
C THR A 571 -27.68 12.19 -14.28
N LEU A 572 -28.44 11.15 -14.64
CA LEU A 572 -29.70 11.32 -15.36
C LEU A 572 -30.71 11.91 -14.40
N TRP A 573 -31.37 12.98 -14.80
CA TRP A 573 -32.34 13.68 -13.98
C TRP A 573 -33.62 13.96 -14.77
N ASN A 574 -34.77 13.79 -14.12
CA ASN A 574 -36.10 14.04 -14.70
C ASN A 574 -36.30 13.45 -16.10
N THR A 575 -35.78 12.23 -16.32
CA THR A 575 -35.99 11.49 -17.57
C THR A 575 -37.44 11.04 -17.70
N THR A 576 -38.13 11.61 -18.67
CA THR A 576 -39.42 11.14 -19.20
C THR A 576 -39.19 10.65 -20.63
N GLU A 577 -40.16 9.94 -21.23
CA GLU A 577 -40.06 9.54 -22.65
C GLU A 577 -39.86 10.75 -23.59
N GLU A 578 -40.33 11.93 -23.16
CA GLU A 578 -40.26 13.19 -23.92
C GLU A 578 -39.14 14.13 -23.48
N ASN A 579 -38.42 13.89 -22.39
CA ASN A 579 -37.42 14.84 -21.91
C ASN A 579 -36.32 14.12 -21.15
N GLU A 580 -35.07 14.36 -21.51
CA GLU A 580 -33.91 13.83 -20.79
C GLU A 580 -32.96 14.96 -20.42
N TYR A 581 -32.65 15.06 -19.13
CA TYR A 581 -31.60 15.95 -18.62
C TYR A 581 -30.41 15.11 -18.20
N ILE A 582 -29.22 15.52 -18.63
CA ILE A 582 -27.96 14.94 -18.21
C ILE A 582 -27.17 16.02 -17.48
N TYR A 583 -26.87 15.77 -16.22
CA TYR A 583 -25.84 16.51 -15.52
C TYR A 583 -24.50 15.80 -15.72
N LEU A 584 -23.53 16.48 -16.31
CA LEU A 584 -22.16 16.01 -16.47
C LEU A 584 -21.25 16.73 -15.48
N ARG A 585 -20.50 15.94 -14.72
CA ARG A 585 -19.49 16.42 -13.78
C ARG A 585 -18.18 15.72 -14.07
N ALA A 586 -17.14 16.46 -14.43
CA ALA A 586 -15.79 15.94 -14.36
C ALA A 586 -15.46 15.55 -12.91
N VAL A 587 -15.08 14.30 -12.69
CA VAL A 587 -14.67 13.81 -11.37
C VAL A 587 -13.34 14.50 -11.00
N ASP A 588 -13.17 14.88 -9.75
CA ASP A 588 -11.92 15.46 -9.26
C ASP A 588 -10.80 14.43 -9.41
N GLU A 589 -9.98 14.59 -10.45
CA GLU A 589 -8.83 13.72 -10.68
C GLU A 589 -7.52 14.52 -10.71
N SER A 590 -6.45 13.82 -10.29
CA SER A 590 -5.00 14.12 -10.29
C SER A 590 -4.50 15.37 -11.06
N PRO A 591 -3.45 16.08 -10.59
CA PRO A 591 -2.98 17.38 -11.09
C PRO A 591 -2.43 17.47 -12.55
N THR A 592 -2.74 16.53 -13.44
CA THR A 592 -2.16 16.37 -14.79
C THR A 592 -3.21 16.28 -15.92
N TYR A 593 -4.47 16.68 -15.69
CA TYR A 593 -5.52 16.56 -16.71
C TYR A 593 -5.50 17.63 -17.81
N SER A 594 -6.11 17.26 -18.95
CA SER A 594 -6.35 18.12 -20.11
C SER A 594 -7.27 19.26 -19.70
N SER A 595 -6.85 20.50 -19.96
CA SER A 595 -7.67 21.69 -19.68
C SER A 595 -9.06 21.57 -20.31
N LEU A 596 -9.19 20.83 -21.42
CA LEU A 596 -10.47 20.57 -22.09
C LEU A 596 -11.50 19.92 -21.17
N VAL A 597 -11.16 18.87 -20.40
CA VAL A 597 -12.15 18.18 -19.56
C VAL A 597 -12.72 19.12 -18.51
N GLN A 598 -11.85 19.97 -17.97
CA GLN A 598 -12.19 20.97 -16.97
C GLN A 598 -12.95 22.16 -17.57
N GLU A 599 -12.68 22.51 -18.84
CA GLU A 599 -13.37 23.56 -19.58
C GLU A 599 -14.75 23.15 -20.10
N VAL A 600 -14.95 21.85 -20.31
CA VAL A 600 -16.11 21.31 -21.00
C VAL A 600 -17.13 20.72 -20.04
N PHE A 601 -16.71 19.87 -19.10
CA PHE A 601 -17.63 18.96 -18.39
C PHE A 601 -17.84 19.29 -16.91
N TYR A 602 -17.39 20.44 -16.41
CA TYR A 602 -17.56 20.78 -14.99
C TYR A 602 -18.94 21.40 -14.72
N GLY A 603 -19.91 20.55 -14.38
CA GLY A 603 -21.29 20.92 -14.03
C GLY A 603 -22.17 21.28 -15.24
N LEU A 604 -21.85 20.71 -16.41
CA LEU A 604 -22.56 20.93 -17.65
C LEU A 604 -23.95 20.26 -17.58
N VAL A 605 -25.02 21.02 -17.85
CA VAL A 605 -26.39 20.49 -17.95
C VAL A 605 -26.77 20.42 -19.42
N LEU A 606 -27.02 19.20 -19.90
CA LEU A 606 -27.54 18.92 -21.23
C LEU A 606 -29.02 18.56 -21.15
N TYR A 607 -29.78 18.94 -22.18
CA TYR A 607 -31.20 18.63 -22.31
C TYR A 607 -31.53 18.15 -23.72
N ARG A 608 -32.46 17.21 -23.85
CA ARG A 608 -33.13 16.93 -25.14
C ARG A 608 -34.59 16.56 -24.95
N LYS A 609 -35.40 16.85 -25.98
CA LYS A 609 -36.87 16.68 -26.00
C LYS A 609 -37.38 15.31 -26.49
N ASN A 610 -36.49 14.40 -26.87
CA ASN A 610 -36.81 12.98 -27.14
C ASN A 610 -35.49 12.27 -27.48
N LEU A 611 -35.53 10.94 -27.60
CA LEU A 611 -34.37 10.13 -27.93
C LEU A 611 -33.71 10.49 -29.26
N ASP A 612 -34.46 11.11 -30.19
CA ASP A 612 -33.99 11.48 -31.54
C ASP A 612 -33.53 12.94 -31.64
N SER A 613 -33.75 13.76 -30.61
CA SER A 613 -33.37 15.18 -30.60
C SER A 613 -31.92 15.35 -30.18
N PRO A 614 -31.20 16.32 -30.77
CA PRO A 614 -29.86 16.68 -30.30
C PRO A 614 -29.90 17.24 -28.88
N TYR A 615 -28.79 17.12 -28.15
CA TYR A 615 -28.64 17.76 -26.85
C TYR A 615 -28.39 19.26 -26.97
N GLU A 616 -29.16 20.05 -26.23
CA GLU A 616 -28.96 21.47 -25.99
C GLU A 616 -28.22 21.68 -24.67
N ILE A 617 -27.31 22.67 -24.62
CA ILE A 617 -26.66 23.07 -23.38
C ILE A 617 -27.58 24.04 -22.64
N LEU A 618 -28.14 23.62 -21.50
CA LEU A 618 -28.93 24.50 -20.65
C LEU A 618 -28.06 25.32 -19.69
N CYS A 619 -27.02 24.70 -19.15
CA CYS A 619 -26.12 25.34 -18.19
C CYS A 619 -24.68 24.97 -18.50
N LYS A 620 -23.81 25.97 -18.61
CA LYS A 620 -22.37 25.78 -18.60
C LYS A 620 -21.79 26.64 -17.47
N PRO A 621 -21.41 26.04 -16.33
CA PRO A 621 -20.71 26.75 -15.27
C PRO A 621 -19.39 27.33 -15.80
N PRO A 622 -18.76 28.28 -15.08
CA PRO A 622 -17.42 28.73 -15.40
C PRO A 622 -16.47 27.55 -15.55
N LEU A 623 -15.40 27.77 -16.32
CA LEU A 623 -14.26 26.87 -16.33
C LEU A 623 -13.92 26.50 -14.88
N ARG A 624 -13.75 25.20 -14.62
CA ARG A 624 -13.51 24.65 -13.29
C ARG A 624 -12.55 25.55 -12.54
N ILE A 625 -12.97 25.92 -11.34
CA ILE A 625 -12.12 26.67 -10.44
C ILE A 625 -11.01 25.72 -9.99
N LEU A 626 -9.81 25.89 -10.54
CA LEU A 626 -8.73 24.92 -10.35
C LEU A 626 -8.13 25.08 -8.96
N PRO A 627 -7.93 23.99 -8.18
CA PRO A 627 -7.22 24.07 -6.92
C PRO A 627 -5.76 24.47 -7.17
N TYR A 628 -5.22 25.29 -6.27
CA TYR A 628 -3.85 25.79 -6.33
C TYR A 628 -2.78 24.68 -6.40
N SER A 629 -3.06 23.51 -5.82
CA SER A 629 -2.17 22.33 -5.85
C SER A 629 -1.87 21.84 -7.27
N HIS A 630 -2.62 22.30 -8.28
CA HIS A 630 -2.42 21.96 -9.69
C HIS A 630 -1.19 22.70 -10.28
N ALA A 631 -0.03 22.04 -10.32
CA ALA A 631 1.25 22.64 -10.74
C ALA A 631 1.25 23.31 -12.12
N GLN A 632 0.33 22.92 -13.01
CA GLN A 632 0.15 23.50 -14.35
C GLN A 632 -0.79 24.72 -14.37
N SER A 633 -1.74 24.85 -13.43
CA SER A 633 -2.76 25.91 -13.49
C SER A 633 -2.14 27.30 -13.32
N TYR A 634 -1.21 27.44 -12.36
CA TYR A 634 -0.56 28.74 -12.11
C TYR A 634 0.54 29.09 -13.13
N LYS A 635 1.12 28.11 -13.83
CA LYS A 635 2.16 28.37 -14.85
C LYS A 635 1.60 29.05 -16.09
N ASN A 636 0.33 28.82 -16.40
CA ASN A 636 -0.35 29.37 -17.56
C ASN A 636 -1.17 30.64 -17.23
N MET A 637 -1.31 31.00 -15.94
CA MET A 637 -2.08 32.17 -15.54
C MET A 637 -1.40 33.49 -15.95
N ASN A 638 -2.21 34.41 -16.47
CA ASN A 638 -1.77 35.79 -16.71
C ASN A 638 -1.86 36.60 -15.42
N TRP A 639 -0.89 36.43 -14.53
CA TRP A 639 -0.86 37.08 -13.22
C TRP A 639 -1.06 38.60 -13.30
N LYS A 640 -0.50 39.28 -14.31
CA LYS A 640 -0.64 40.73 -14.48
C LYS A 640 -2.09 41.22 -14.68
N LYS A 641 -3.01 40.32 -15.05
CA LYS A 641 -4.45 40.58 -15.19
C LYS A 641 -5.28 39.91 -14.10
N ALA A 642 -4.64 39.20 -13.18
CA ALA A 642 -5.29 38.47 -12.12
C ALA A 642 -6.01 39.43 -11.16
N LYS A 643 -7.30 39.18 -10.95
CA LYS A 643 -8.14 39.79 -9.91
C LYS A 643 -8.44 38.73 -8.87
N CYS A 644 -8.33 39.08 -7.59
CA CYS A 644 -8.62 38.16 -6.49
C CYS A 644 -9.91 38.55 -5.77
N CYS A 645 -10.72 37.56 -5.42
CA CYS A 645 -11.86 37.67 -4.51
C CYS A 645 -11.69 36.69 -3.34
N GLU A 646 -12.14 37.07 -2.16
CA GLU A 646 -12.17 36.18 -0.99
C GLU A 646 -13.43 35.32 -1.05
N ILE A 647 -13.28 34.02 -0.77
CA ILE A 647 -14.37 33.03 -0.69
C ILE A 647 -14.56 32.64 0.76
N TYR A 648 -15.79 32.76 1.24
CA TYR A 648 -16.11 32.55 2.66
C TYR A 648 -16.47 31.09 2.96
N ASP A 649 -16.24 30.62 4.19
CA ASP A 649 -16.55 29.25 4.63
C ASP A 649 -17.99 28.81 4.29
N ASN A 650 -18.93 29.72 4.56
CA ASN A 650 -20.36 29.52 4.35
C ASN A 650 -20.82 29.77 2.91
N SER A 651 -19.90 29.95 1.96
CA SER A 651 -20.27 30.21 0.57
C SER A 651 -20.47 28.94 -0.24
N ILE A 652 -21.36 29.00 -1.22
CA ILE A 652 -21.58 27.95 -2.22
C ILE A 652 -21.56 28.57 -3.60
N ILE A 653 -21.04 27.81 -4.57
CA ILE A 653 -21.02 28.25 -5.97
C ILE A 653 -22.18 27.59 -6.69
N ALA A 654 -23.10 28.41 -7.14
CA ALA A 654 -24.36 28.01 -7.75
C ALA A 654 -24.50 28.63 -9.15
N SER A 655 -24.87 27.82 -10.12
CA SER A 655 -25.14 28.25 -11.49
C SER A 655 -26.64 28.25 -11.74
N VAL A 656 -27.16 29.39 -12.16
CA VAL A 656 -28.56 29.66 -12.43
C VAL A 656 -28.75 29.64 -13.93
N TYR A 657 -29.73 28.90 -14.42
CA TYR A 657 -30.00 28.79 -15.86
C TYR A 657 -31.50 28.76 -16.11
N TYR A 658 -31.90 29.16 -17.31
CA TYR A 658 -33.31 29.11 -17.72
C TYR A 658 -33.63 27.73 -18.30
N ASP A 659 -34.53 26.99 -17.66
CA ASP A 659 -35.10 25.77 -18.22
C ASP A 659 -36.17 26.14 -19.25
N ILE A 660 -35.80 26.02 -20.52
CA ILE A 660 -36.65 26.39 -21.66
C ILE A 660 -37.95 25.56 -21.69
N VAL A 661 -37.90 24.33 -21.19
CA VAL A 661 -39.01 23.36 -21.25
C VAL A 661 -40.07 23.74 -20.25
N ASN A 662 -39.66 23.88 -18.99
CA ASN A 662 -40.55 24.22 -17.89
C ASN A 662 -40.83 25.72 -17.82
N ARG A 663 -40.08 26.52 -18.59
CA ARG A 663 -40.11 27.99 -18.58
C ARG A 663 -39.83 28.57 -17.20
N GLU A 664 -38.99 27.90 -16.43
CA GLU A 664 -38.62 28.26 -15.06
C GLU A 664 -37.11 28.44 -14.95
N MET A 665 -36.69 29.23 -13.98
CA MET A 665 -35.28 29.41 -13.65
C MET A 665 -34.86 28.30 -12.69
N LYS A 666 -33.72 27.66 -12.93
CA LYS A 666 -33.19 26.58 -12.11
C LYS A 666 -31.81 26.92 -11.59
N VAL A 667 -31.45 26.36 -10.42
CA VAL A 667 -30.16 26.57 -9.78
C VAL A 667 -29.45 25.23 -9.61
N CYS A 668 -28.18 25.13 -10.01
CA CYS A 668 -27.34 23.95 -9.87
C CYS A 668 -26.08 24.29 -9.05
N SER A 669 -25.85 23.59 -7.94
CA SER A 669 -24.63 23.73 -7.15
C SER A 669 -23.48 22.90 -7.73
N GLN A 670 -22.24 23.40 -7.66
CA GLN A 670 -21.06 22.62 -8.01
C GLN A 670 -20.76 21.47 -7.04
N THR A 671 -21.30 21.51 -5.81
CA THR A 671 -20.92 20.60 -4.73
C THR A 671 -21.82 19.37 -4.57
N THR A 672 -23.01 19.35 -5.17
CA THR A 672 -23.97 18.25 -4.99
C THR A 672 -23.67 17.11 -5.98
N SER A 673 -23.30 15.94 -5.45
CA SER A 673 -23.06 14.72 -6.26
C SER A 673 -24.37 14.06 -6.70
N ASN A 674 -25.43 14.19 -5.90
CA ASN A 674 -26.76 13.70 -6.22
C ASN A 674 -27.60 14.84 -6.80
N GLY A 675 -27.93 14.75 -8.09
CA GLY A 675 -28.80 15.72 -8.79
C GLY A 675 -30.17 15.97 -8.13
N SER A 676 -30.54 15.20 -7.10
CA SER A 676 -31.73 15.41 -6.27
C SER A 676 -31.61 16.57 -5.25
N GLU A 677 -30.40 16.98 -4.85
CA GLU A 677 -30.19 18.14 -3.95
C GLU A 677 -30.16 19.48 -4.71
N ILE A 678 -30.46 19.46 -6.01
CA ILE A 678 -30.68 20.64 -6.85
C ILE A 678 -31.93 21.42 -6.40
N ILE A 679 -32.79 20.82 -5.57
CA ILE A 679 -33.80 21.55 -4.81
C ILE A 679 -33.09 22.30 -3.68
N PHE A 680 -32.48 23.43 -4.05
CA PHE A 680 -32.13 24.47 -3.11
C PHE A 680 -33.31 24.74 -2.17
N ASN A 681 -33.02 25.18 -0.95
CA ASN A 681 -34.04 25.79 -0.10
C ASN A 681 -34.77 26.83 -0.96
N ARG A 682 -36.08 26.63 -1.20
CA ARG A 682 -36.92 27.41 -2.14
C ARG A 682 -36.71 28.92 -2.00
N SER A 683 -36.35 29.37 -0.80
CA SER A 683 -35.96 30.74 -0.47
C SER A 683 -34.76 31.29 -1.27
N ILE A 684 -33.71 30.50 -1.54
CA ILE A 684 -32.53 30.96 -2.30
C ILE A 684 -32.86 31.10 -3.78
N GLU A 685 -33.61 30.15 -4.34
CA GLU A 685 -34.09 30.20 -5.72
C GLU A 685 -34.97 31.45 -5.94
N GLU A 686 -35.93 31.70 -5.05
CA GLU A 686 -36.79 32.90 -5.08
C GLU A 686 -35.97 34.20 -4.96
N LEU A 687 -34.93 34.24 -4.13
CA LEU A 687 -34.04 35.41 -3.98
C LEU A 687 -33.21 35.68 -5.24
N VAL A 688 -32.62 34.63 -5.83
CA VAL A 688 -31.83 34.72 -7.06
C VAL A 688 -32.71 35.17 -8.22
N ILE A 689 -33.89 34.55 -8.38
CA ILE A 689 -34.85 34.92 -9.42
C ILE A 689 -35.33 36.35 -9.20
N GLY A 690 -35.62 36.71 -7.95
CA GLY A 690 -35.96 38.06 -7.55
C GLY A 690 -34.89 39.07 -7.95
N PHE A 691 -33.61 38.77 -7.69
CA PHE A 691 -32.47 39.60 -8.09
C PHE A 691 -32.37 39.74 -9.61
N ILE A 692 -32.44 38.63 -10.36
CA ILE A 692 -32.37 38.63 -11.83
C ILE A 692 -33.51 39.47 -12.42
N THR A 693 -34.72 39.31 -11.88
CA THR A 693 -35.93 40.04 -12.29
C THR A 693 -35.81 41.53 -11.94
N GLU A 694 -35.40 41.86 -10.71
CA GLU A 694 -35.21 43.24 -10.24
C GLU A 694 -34.16 43.99 -11.08
N LYS A 695 -33.07 43.31 -11.43
CA LYS A 695 -32.00 43.88 -12.27
C LYS A 695 -32.29 43.81 -13.77
N ASN A 696 -33.45 43.27 -14.16
CA ASN A 696 -33.85 43.08 -15.55
C ASN A 696 -32.74 42.40 -16.38
N ILE A 697 -32.06 41.42 -15.77
CA ILE A 697 -31.01 40.66 -16.44
C ILE A 697 -31.71 39.72 -17.40
N ASN A 698 -31.72 40.10 -18.68
CA ASN A 698 -32.29 39.25 -19.72
C ASN A 698 -31.36 38.06 -19.97
N LEU A 699 -31.66 36.95 -19.30
CA LEU A 699 -31.24 35.64 -19.76
C LEU A 699 -32.09 35.32 -20.99
N ASP A 700 -31.67 35.80 -22.16
CA ASP A 700 -32.17 35.25 -23.42
C ASP A 700 -32.10 33.72 -23.35
N LYS A 701 -33.02 33.03 -24.03
CA LYS A 701 -33.45 31.63 -23.84
C LYS A 701 -32.36 30.55 -23.66
N SER A 702 -31.07 30.85 -23.72
CA SER A 702 -29.98 29.88 -23.66
C SER A 702 -28.75 30.49 -22.95
N GLY A 703 -28.81 30.70 -21.64
CA GLY A 703 -27.68 31.20 -20.87
C GLY A 703 -27.71 30.80 -19.39
N SER A 704 -26.54 30.87 -18.74
CA SER A 704 -26.39 30.62 -17.31
C SER A 704 -25.60 31.72 -16.60
N LEU A 705 -25.96 32.04 -15.37
CA LEU A 705 -25.25 32.95 -14.48
C LEU A 705 -24.71 32.16 -13.30
N THR A 706 -23.42 32.25 -12.99
CA THR A 706 -22.86 31.56 -11.82
C THR A 706 -22.53 32.57 -10.74
N PHE A 707 -23.03 32.30 -9.55
CA PHE A 707 -22.89 33.11 -8.35
C PHE A 707 -22.10 32.34 -7.29
N GLU A 708 -21.32 33.06 -6.49
CA GLU A 708 -21.04 32.65 -5.12
C GLU A 708 -22.14 33.21 -4.22
N ILE A 709 -22.74 32.36 -3.39
CA ILE A 709 -23.83 32.68 -2.48
C ILE A 709 -23.35 32.44 -1.07
N SER A 710 -23.28 33.47 -0.21
CA SER A 710 -23.00 33.29 1.21
C SER A 710 -24.25 32.79 1.95
N LYS A 711 -24.09 31.82 2.87
CA LYS A 711 -25.19 31.27 3.69
C LYS A 711 -25.47 32.06 4.97
N ASP A 712 -24.89 33.25 5.13
CA ASP A 712 -25.11 34.05 6.33
C ASP A 712 -26.52 34.67 6.34
N GLU A 713 -26.98 35.20 7.49
CA GLU A 713 -28.35 35.76 7.67
C GLU A 713 -28.74 36.81 6.61
N ASN A 714 -27.76 37.47 6.00
CA ASN A 714 -27.96 38.51 4.99
C ASN A 714 -27.80 38.04 3.53
N MET A 715 -27.51 36.75 3.28
CA MET A 715 -27.23 36.12 1.98
C MET A 715 -26.68 37.06 0.89
N GLU A 716 -25.36 37.05 0.70
CA GLU A 716 -24.71 37.84 -0.34
C GLU A 716 -24.56 37.03 -1.63
N PHE A 717 -24.84 37.68 -2.77
CA PHE A 717 -24.70 37.11 -4.11
C PHE A 717 -23.56 37.82 -4.85
N LEU A 718 -22.50 37.10 -5.16
CA LEU A 718 -21.42 37.57 -6.01
C LEU A 718 -21.50 36.87 -7.37
N LEU A 719 -21.88 37.61 -8.41
CA LEU A 719 -21.87 37.09 -9.78
C LEU A 719 -20.41 36.86 -10.22
N LEU A 720 -20.05 35.60 -10.43
CA LEU A 720 -18.71 35.21 -10.89
C LEU A 720 -18.60 35.31 -12.42
N THR A 721 -19.65 34.93 -13.14
CA THR A 721 -19.58 34.72 -14.60
C THR A 721 -20.97 34.55 -15.21
N SER A 722 -21.10 34.90 -16.49
CA SER A 722 -22.25 34.60 -17.33
C SER A 722 -21.83 33.81 -18.57
N PHE A 723 -22.69 32.90 -19.00
CA PHE A 723 -22.55 32.12 -20.21
C PHE A 723 -23.76 32.36 -21.10
N ASN A 724 -23.51 32.60 -22.39
CA ASN A 724 -24.54 32.79 -23.39
C ASN A 724 -24.27 31.81 -24.55
N VAL A 725 -25.22 30.90 -24.80
CA VAL A 725 -25.10 29.81 -25.77
C VAL A 725 -25.05 30.35 -27.21
N GLU A 726 -25.89 31.34 -27.56
CA GLU A 726 -25.96 31.88 -28.93
C GLU A 726 -24.63 32.49 -29.39
N LYS A 727 -23.88 33.11 -28.47
CA LYS A 727 -22.57 33.69 -28.79
C LYS A 727 -21.46 32.65 -28.83
N SER A 728 -21.67 31.44 -28.32
CA SER A 728 -20.65 30.39 -28.13
C SER A 728 -19.35 30.87 -27.46
N LYS A 729 -19.40 32.05 -26.84
CA LYS A 729 -18.30 32.74 -26.17
C LYS A 729 -18.72 32.90 -24.72
N LEU A 730 -17.84 32.49 -23.82
CA LEU A 730 -17.81 33.05 -22.48
C LEU A 730 -17.55 34.55 -22.64
N SER A 731 -18.61 35.34 -22.68
CA SER A 731 -18.49 36.77 -22.43
C SER A 731 -18.38 36.90 -20.93
N HIS A 732 -17.15 36.85 -20.41
CA HIS A 732 -16.88 37.36 -19.08
C HIS A 732 -17.32 38.81 -19.11
N LEU A 733 -18.47 39.12 -18.52
CA LEU A 733 -19.00 40.47 -18.49
C LEU A 733 -17.88 41.37 -17.96
N ASP A 734 -17.50 42.39 -18.72
CA ASP A 734 -16.65 43.49 -18.23
C ASP A 734 -17.30 44.21 -17.02
N ILE A 735 -18.51 43.81 -16.62
CA ILE A 735 -19.15 44.02 -15.31
C ILE A 735 -18.44 43.22 -14.21
N PHE A 736 -17.12 43.37 -14.06
CA PHE A 736 -16.50 43.07 -12.77
C PHE A 736 -16.64 44.26 -11.80
N ILE A 737 -17.08 45.44 -12.25
CA ILE A 737 -17.34 46.61 -11.40
C ILE A 737 -18.38 47.57 -12.04
N GLU A 738 -19.65 47.18 -12.15
CA GLU A 738 -20.72 48.19 -12.08
C GLU A 738 -21.49 47.99 -10.77
N ARG A 739 -21.06 48.76 -9.77
CA ARG A 739 -21.60 48.76 -8.41
C ARG A 739 -23.09 49.11 -8.45
N THR A 740 -23.98 48.13 -8.35
CA THR A 740 -25.38 48.42 -8.05
C THR A 740 -25.51 48.86 -6.58
N ARG A 741 -25.65 50.17 -6.38
CA ARG A 741 -25.58 50.92 -5.11
C ARG A 741 -26.65 50.65 -4.03
N TYR A 742 -27.38 49.53 -4.06
CA TYR A 742 -28.54 49.35 -3.16
C TYR A 742 -28.60 48.03 -2.38
N SER A 743 -27.43 47.61 -1.87
CA SER A 743 -27.35 46.99 -0.54
C SER A 743 -26.14 47.58 0.18
N PRO A 744 -26.21 47.90 1.48
CA PRO A 744 -25.07 48.43 2.25
C PRO A 744 -23.84 47.50 2.25
N VAL A 745 -23.97 46.27 1.76
CA VAL A 745 -23.04 45.18 2.03
C VAL A 745 -22.08 44.88 0.86
N PHE A 746 -22.42 45.20 -0.40
CA PHE A 746 -21.53 44.94 -1.56
C PHE A 746 -20.37 45.95 -1.76
N SER A 747 -19.93 46.64 -0.70
CA SER A 747 -19.09 47.84 -0.80
C SER A 747 -17.58 47.66 -0.60
N LYS A 748 -17.05 46.45 -0.34
CA LYS A 748 -15.65 46.31 0.13
C LYS A 748 -14.59 45.77 -0.84
N TYR A 749 -14.93 45.19 -1.98
CA TYR A 749 -13.90 44.57 -2.83
C TYR A 749 -13.40 45.53 -3.92
N SER A 750 -12.26 46.17 -3.67
CA SER A 750 -11.44 46.69 -4.77
C SER A 750 -10.61 45.51 -5.29
N PRO A 751 -10.70 45.14 -6.59
CA PRO A 751 -9.94 44.00 -7.10
C PRO A 751 -8.45 44.26 -6.90
N LEU A 752 -7.82 43.40 -6.11
CA LEU A 752 -6.38 43.42 -5.92
C LEU A 752 -5.72 42.83 -7.18
N ILE A 753 -4.76 43.56 -7.71
CA ILE A 753 -3.97 43.15 -8.87
C ILE A 753 -2.65 42.61 -8.34
N PHE A 754 -2.29 41.41 -8.78
CA PHE A 754 -1.05 40.73 -8.38
C PHE A 754 -0.11 40.61 -9.57
N SER A 755 1.19 40.60 -9.34
CA SER A 755 2.18 40.42 -10.42
C SER A 755 2.58 38.95 -10.58
N ASN A 756 2.38 38.14 -9.54
CA ASN A 756 2.74 36.72 -9.49
C ASN A 756 1.98 36.00 -8.38
N ILE A 757 2.05 34.66 -8.39
CA ILE A 757 1.40 33.79 -7.42
C ILE A 757 1.89 33.99 -5.97
N SER A 758 3.16 34.36 -5.76
CA SER A 758 3.70 34.54 -4.40
C SER A 758 3.02 35.71 -3.69
N GLU A 759 2.64 36.75 -4.42
CA GLU A 759 1.87 37.88 -3.87
C GLU A 759 0.43 37.47 -3.51
N VAL A 760 -0.21 36.63 -4.31
CA VAL A 760 -1.53 36.07 -3.97
C VAL A 760 -1.45 35.21 -2.71
N LYS A 761 -0.44 34.34 -2.61
CA LYS A 761 -0.23 33.54 -1.39
C LYS A 761 0.00 34.42 -0.16
N ALA A 762 0.80 35.47 -0.32
CA ALA A 762 1.04 36.42 0.75
C ALA A 762 -0.28 37.09 1.18
N TYR A 763 -1.12 37.49 0.23
CA TYR A 763 -2.43 38.06 0.51
C TYR A 763 -3.37 37.07 1.21
N VAL A 764 -3.51 35.85 0.68
CA VAL A 764 -4.34 34.79 1.29
C VAL A 764 -3.93 34.52 2.73
N ASN A 765 -2.63 34.55 3.02
CA ASN A 765 -2.10 34.40 4.38
C ASN A 765 -2.40 35.58 5.31
N THR A 766 -2.86 36.72 4.77
CA THR A 766 -3.33 37.87 5.56
C THR A 766 -4.84 37.92 5.75
N CYS A 767 -5.60 37.11 5.00
CA CYS A 767 -7.05 37.03 5.14
C CYS A 767 -7.42 36.44 6.51
N ASN A 768 -8.55 36.86 7.07
CA ASN A 768 -9.03 36.32 8.33
C ASN A 768 -9.43 34.84 8.13
N PRO A 769 -8.73 33.87 8.74
CA PRO A 769 -8.95 32.45 8.47
C PRO A 769 -10.21 31.87 9.09
N PHE A 770 -10.94 32.61 9.94
CA PHE A 770 -12.28 32.21 10.38
C PHE A 770 -13.38 32.61 9.40
N LYS A 771 -13.05 33.45 8.42
CA LYS A 771 -14.02 33.98 7.46
C LYS A 771 -13.69 33.50 6.06
N VAL A 772 -12.42 33.62 5.66
CA VAL A 772 -11.95 33.32 4.31
C VAL A 772 -11.40 31.90 4.24
N LYS A 773 -12.14 31.04 3.56
CA LYS A 773 -11.76 29.66 3.28
C LYS A 773 -10.69 29.56 2.21
N GLU A 774 -10.86 30.35 1.16
CA GLU A 774 -9.96 30.38 0.00
C GLU A 774 -10.10 31.71 -0.73
N CYS A 775 -9.20 31.98 -1.66
CA CYS A 775 -9.34 33.09 -2.59
C CYS A 775 -9.55 32.59 -4.01
N LEU A 776 -10.43 33.25 -4.73
CA LEU A 776 -10.71 33.00 -6.14
C LEU A 776 -9.95 34.02 -6.99
N VAL A 777 -9.01 33.54 -7.79
CA VAL A 777 -8.18 34.37 -8.68
C VAL A 777 -8.65 34.23 -10.11
N TYR A 778 -8.99 35.33 -10.78
CA TYR A 778 -9.42 35.37 -12.17
C TYR A 778 -8.40 36.12 -13.04
N ASP A 779 -7.80 35.46 -14.03
CA ASP A 779 -6.75 36.05 -14.88
C ASP A 779 -7.23 36.56 -16.25
N GLY A 780 -8.54 36.48 -16.50
CA GLY A 780 -9.13 36.78 -17.81
C GLY A 780 -9.45 35.54 -18.65
N ASN A 781 -8.87 34.38 -18.32
CA ASN A 781 -9.12 33.12 -19.02
C ASN A 781 -9.83 32.11 -18.13
N GLY A 782 -9.64 32.14 -16.80
CA GLY A 782 -10.30 31.22 -15.89
C GLY A 782 -10.08 31.56 -14.42
N PHE A 783 -10.58 30.70 -13.53
CA PHE A 783 -10.50 30.88 -12.08
C PHE A 783 -9.56 29.84 -11.43
N VAL A 784 -8.77 30.28 -10.45
CA VAL A 784 -7.95 29.41 -9.58
C VAL A 784 -8.31 29.65 -8.12
N ARG A 785 -8.55 28.58 -7.37
CA ARG A 785 -8.69 28.59 -5.91
C ARG A 785 -7.33 28.55 -5.27
N VAL A 786 -7.03 29.56 -4.46
CA VAL A 786 -5.89 29.55 -3.56
C VAL A 786 -6.42 29.33 -2.15
N PRO A 787 -6.37 28.08 -1.63
CA PRO A 787 -6.89 27.78 -0.31
C PRO A 787 -6.13 28.58 0.74
N SER A 788 -6.85 29.03 1.78
CA SER A 788 -6.23 29.58 2.97
C SER A 788 -5.60 28.42 3.74
N PRO A 789 -4.25 28.34 3.84
CA PRO A 789 -3.60 27.29 4.62
C PRO A 789 -4.07 27.32 6.07
N GLN A 790 -4.33 28.52 6.59
CA GLN A 790 -4.79 28.76 7.95
C GLN A 790 -6.18 28.17 8.18
N TYR A 791 -7.14 28.45 7.29
CA TYR A 791 -8.48 27.89 7.39
C TYR A 791 -8.44 26.35 7.33
N SER A 792 -7.59 25.79 6.46
CA SER A 792 -7.41 24.33 6.35
C SER A 792 -6.87 23.73 7.66
N SER A 793 -5.93 24.42 8.33
CA SER A 793 -5.46 24.03 9.66
C SER A 793 -6.54 24.13 10.74
N ILE A 794 -7.42 25.15 10.71
CA ILE A 794 -8.58 25.22 11.63
C ILE A 794 -9.49 24.02 11.43
N LEU A 795 -9.83 23.70 10.19
CA LEU A 795 -10.74 22.62 9.86
C LEU A 795 -10.17 21.27 10.32
N TYR A 796 -8.89 21.03 10.02
CA TYR A 796 -8.17 19.83 10.46
C TYR A 796 -8.21 19.68 11.98
N LEU A 797 -7.97 20.76 12.73
CA LEU A 797 -8.00 20.73 14.20
C LEU A 797 -9.41 20.48 14.74
N LYS A 798 -10.45 21.03 14.10
CA LYS A 798 -11.84 20.77 14.47
C LYS A 798 -12.28 19.33 14.20
N GLU A 799 -11.89 18.77 13.06
CA GLU A 799 -12.29 17.42 12.65
C GLU A 799 -11.54 16.34 13.45
N ASN A 800 -10.33 16.63 13.92
CA ASN A 800 -9.47 15.67 14.60
C ASN A 800 -9.38 15.87 16.12
N GLU A 801 -10.35 16.54 16.75
CA GLU A 801 -10.33 16.90 18.18
C GLU A 801 -10.01 15.73 19.15
N LYS A 802 -10.08 14.47 18.69
CA LYS A 802 -9.79 13.25 19.46
C LYS A 802 -8.38 12.64 19.27
N GLN A 803 -7.53 13.10 18.35
CA GLN A 803 -6.25 12.45 18.01
C GLN A 803 -5.02 13.30 18.36
N SER A 804 -4.19 12.90 19.33
CA SER A 804 -3.28 13.81 20.05
C SER A 804 -1.95 14.23 19.40
N ASN A 805 -1.38 13.47 18.45
CA ASN A 805 0.07 13.57 18.20
C ASN A 805 0.52 14.48 17.02
N ASP A 806 -0.32 14.74 16.00
CA ASP A 806 0.05 15.56 14.82
C ASP A 806 -0.50 17.01 14.85
N GLN A 807 -1.05 17.44 15.99
CA GLN A 807 -1.86 18.65 16.06
C GLN A 807 -1.10 19.90 16.48
N GLU A 808 0.03 19.78 17.18
CA GLU A 808 0.82 20.93 17.63
C GLU A 808 1.36 21.76 16.46
N SER A 809 1.79 21.12 15.36
CA SER A 809 2.26 21.82 14.15
C SER A 809 1.15 22.65 13.50
N ASN A 810 -0.09 22.16 13.53
CA ASN A 810 -1.24 22.86 12.95
C ASN A 810 -1.70 24.03 13.84
N ILE A 811 -1.73 23.84 15.16
CA ILE A 811 -2.01 24.92 16.13
C ILE A 811 -0.96 26.03 16.00
N PHE A 812 0.31 25.65 15.84
CA PHE A 812 1.40 26.60 15.70
C PHE A 812 1.31 27.43 14.41
N GLU A 813 1.07 26.80 13.25
CA GLU A 813 0.88 27.56 12.00
C GLU A 813 -0.31 28.52 12.11
N LEU A 814 -1.38 28.11 12.80
CA LEU A 814 -2.51 28.98 13.10
C LEU A 814 -2.10 30.23 13.89
N VAL A 815 -1.46 30.05 15.04
CA VAL A 815 -0.98 31.14 15.91
C VAL A 815 0.02 32.04 15.16
N LYS A 816 0.94 31.44 14.42
CA LYS A 816 1.94 32.14 13.60
C LYS A 816 1.29 33.05 12.55
N THR A 817 0.11 32.73 12.06
CA THR A 817 -0.57 33.58 11.05
C THR A 817 -1.57 34.57 11.66
N CYS A 818 -2.23 34.18 12.75
CA CYS A 818 -3.34 34.95 13.33
C CYS A 818 -2.91 35.94 14.41
N HIS A 819 -1.69 35.84 14.95
CA HIS A 819 -1.24 36.65 16.10
C HIS A 819 -1.33 38.18 15.88
N ASN A 820 -1.39 38.66 14.63
CA ASN A 820 -1.51 40.08 14.31
C ASN A 820 -2.97 40.58 14.30
N ASP A 821 -3.96 39.69 14.37
CA ASP A 821 -5.38 40.00 14.39
C ASP A 821 -5.98 39.56 15.73
N HIS A 822 -6.29 40.53 16.60
CA HIS A 822 -6.82 40.28 17.94
C HIS A 822 -8.16 39.54 17.90
N GLU A 823 -9.06 39.89 16.98
CA GLU A 823 -10.36 39.19 16.84
C GLU A 823 -10.12 37.73 16.46
N CYS A 824 -9.14 37.48 15.60
CA CYS A 824 -8.73 36.14 15.21
C CYS A 824 -8.15 35.35 16.39
N MET A 825 -7.25 35.94 17.16
CA MET A 825 -6.65 35.28 18.34
C MET A 825 -7.67 34.96 19.44
N GLU A 826 -8.61 35.86 19.72
CA GLU A 826 -9.68 35.59 20.68
C GLU A 826 -10.62 34.49 20.17
N ARG A 827 -10.92 34.44 18.87
CA ARG A 827 -11.67 33.33 18.27
C ARG A 827 -10.91 32.01 18.34
N ILE A 828 -9.58 32.00 18.15
CA ILE A 828 -8.76 30.78 18.36
C ILE A 828 -8.90 30.31 19.80
N LYS A 829 -8.69 31.20 20.77
CA LYS A 829 -8.83 30.88 22.18
C LYS A 829 -10.22 30.32 22.49
N GLN A 830 -11.29 31.02 22.10
CA GLN A 830 -12.68 30.58 22.31
C GLN A 830 -12.98 29.24 21.63
N THR A 831 -12.48 29.02 20.41
CA THR A 831 -12.69 27.77 19.67
C THR A 831 -12.06 26.59 20.40
N PHE A 832 -10.91 26.79 21.05
CA PHE A 832 -10.17 25.72 21.72
C PHE A 832 -10.30 25.72 23.25
N GLU A 833 -10.99 26.69 23.86
CA GLU A 833 -11.09 26.89 25.32
C GLU A 833 -11.62 25.63 26.04
N ASN A 834 -12.53 24.91 25.40
CA ASN A 834 -13.11 23.66 25.92
C ASN A 834 -12.59 22.39 25.22
N SER A 835 -11.64 22.53 24.29
CA SER A 835 -11.05 21.39 23.62
C SER A 835 -9.96 20.76 24.49
N VAL A 836 -9.66 19.48 24.26
CA VAL A 836 -8.50 18.79 24.85
C VAL A 836 -7.15 19.46 24.46
N HIS A 837 -7.17 20.38 23.48
CA HIS A 837 -6.01 21.13 23.00
C HIS A 837 -5.82 22.49 23.68
N SER A 838 -6.74 22.92 24.56
CA SER A 838 -6.67 24.20 25.28
C SER A 838 -5.32 24.42 25.97
N THR A 839 -4.80 23.40 26.65
CA THR A 839 -3.51 23.46 27.36
C THR A 839 -2.33 23.55 26.39
N GLY A 840 -2.36 22.80 25.29
CA GLY A 840 -1.32 22.87 24.25
C GLY A 840 -1.29 24.23 23.55
N LEU A 841 -2.46 24.79 23.21
CA LEU A 841 -2.58 26.12 22.64
C LEU A 841 -2.07 27.20 23.61
N LEU A 842 -2.49 27.19 24.88
CA LEU A 842 -2.03 28.16 25.88
C LEU A 842 -0.51 28.09 26.07
N THR A 843 0.04 26.87 26.09
CA THR A 843 1.49 26.65 26.18
C THR A 843 2.22 27.21 24.97
N ILE A 844 1.70 26.99 23.75
CA ILE A 844 2.27 27.55 22.52
C ILE A 844 2.19 29.08 22.52
N LEU A 845 1.09 29.66 22.98
CA LEU A 845 0.90 31.12 23.07
C LEU A 845 1.86 31.76 24.06
N GLU A 846 2.00 31.19 25.26
CA GLU A 846 2.95 31.65 26.27
C GLU A 846 4.39 31.56 25.76
N LYS A 847 4.75 30.43 25.12
CA LYS A 847 6.09 30.24 24.52
C LYS A 847 6.34 31.21 23.36
N TYR A 848 5.33 31.50 22.53
CA TYR A 848 5.43 32.47 21.44
C TYR A 848 5.59 33.90 21.96
N GLU A 849 4.90 34.26 23.05
CA GLU A 849 5.06 35.54 23.74
C GLU A 849 6.48 35.72 24.27
N ILE A 850 7.03 34.70 24.95
CA ILE A 850 8.42 34.69 25.44
C ILE A 850 9.41 34.90 24.29
N LEU A 851 9.20 34.21 23.17
CA LEU A 851 10.03 34.34 21.98
C LEU A 851 9.95 35.77 21.41
N CYS A 852 8.75 36.33 21.28
CA CYS A 852 8.54 37.71 20.80
C CYS A 852 9.22 38.74 21.70
N LYS A 853 9.08 38.58 23.03
CA LYS A 853 9.75 39.45 24.02
C LYS A 853 11.27 39.38 23.87
N PHE A 854 11.82 38.19 23.70
CA PHE A 854 13.26 38.01 23.48
C PHE A 854 13.76 38.69 22.20
N PHE A 855 13.03 38.58 21.08
CA PHE A 855 13.38 39.30 19.85
C PHE A 855 13.38 40.81 20.05
N MET A 856 12.44 41.34 20.82
CA MET A 856 12.32 42.76 21.12
C MET A 856 13.44 43.27 22.01
N ASP A 857 13.80 42.51 23.06
CA ASP A 857 14.92 42.86 23.93
C ASP A 857 16.24 42.88 23.14
N THR A 858 16.45 41.87 22.28
CA THR A 858 17.61 41.81 21.38
C THR A 858 17.62 42.98 20.38
N PHE A 859 16.46 43.32 19.80
CA PHE A 859 16.33 44.46 18.89
C PHE A 859 16.58 45.80 19.61
N ALA A 860 16.07 45.95 20.83
CA ALA A 860 16.25 47.15 21.64
C ALA A 860 17.72 47.34 22.08
N GLU A 861 18.40 46.27 22.49
CA GLU A 861 19.85 46.28 22.77
C GLU A 861 20.63 46.75 21.54
N MET A 862 20.31 46.22 20.35
CA MET A 862 20.98 46.62 19.11
C MET A 862 20.66 48.05 18.64
N ALA A 863 19.42 48.52 18.86
CA ALA A 863 19.05 49.91 18.60
C ALA A 863 19.86 50.86 19.48
N HIS A 864 20.07 50.48 20.75
CA HIS A 864 20.81 51.26 21.73
C HIS A 864 22.30 51.34 21.38
N ASP A 865 22.92 50.22 20.99
CA ASP A 865 24.35 50.16 20.67
C ASP A 865 24.73 50.93 19.39
N ASN A 866 23.81 51.05 18.43
CA ASN A 866 24.08 51.66 17.13
C ASN A 866 23.36 53.00 16.89
N GLY A 867 22.90 53.68 17.95
CA GLY A 867 22.31 55.03 17.83
C GLY A 867 21.03 55.07 16.99
N ASN A 868 20.14 54.09 17.16
CA ASN A 868 18.87 53.88 16.44
C ASN A 868 18.97 53.43 14.97
N LEU A 869 20.17 53.12 14.46
CA LEU A 869 20.35 52.52 13.12
C LEU A 869 20.75 51.05 13.26
N ILE A 870 19.81 50.13 12.99
CA ILE A 870 20.08 48.69 13.03
C ILE A 870 20.45 48.20 11.64
N ASP A 871 21.65 47.64 11.49
CA ASP A 871 22.01 46.84 10.33
C ASP A 871 21.31 45.47 10.42
N LEU A 872 20.37 45.21 9.51
CA LEU A 872 19.63 43.94 9.42
C LEU A 872 20.55 42.74 9.21
N LYS A 873 21.70 42.94 8.57
CA LYS A 873 22.68 41.87 8.38
C LYS A 873 23.28 41.47 9.73
N ASP A 874 23.65 42.45 10.55
CA ASP A 874 24.19 42.19 11.90
C ASP A 874 23.12 41.58 12.82
N PHE A 875 21.86 42.05 12.72
CA PHE A 875 20.74 41.47 13.46
C PHE A 875 20.52 39.99 13.12
N ASN A 876 20.49 39.65 11.83
CA ASN A 876 20.35 38.26 11.37
C ASN A 876 21.57 37.40 11.74
N GLU A 877 22.78 37.96 11.67
CA GLU A 877 24.01 37.24 12.01
C GLU A 877 24.06 36.92 13.51
N ARG A 878 23.67 37.86 14.38
CA ARG A 878 23.57 37.62 15.83
C ARG A 878 22.50 36.59 16.17
N LEU A 879 21.34 36.64 15.53
CA LEU A 879 20.29 35.62 15.69
C LEU A 879 20.75 34.23 15.26
N SER A 880 21.53 34.13 14.18
CA SER A 880 22.07 32.86 13.69
C SER A 880 23.14 32.25 14.60
N LYS A 881 23.82 33.08 15.41
CA LYS A 881 24.83 32.66 16.40
C LYS A 881 24.22 32.35 17.77
N PHE A 882 22.93 32.58 17.95
CA PHE A 882 22.26 32.38 19.23
C PHE A 882 22.05 30.88 19.48
N SER A 883 22.56 30.38 20.62
CA SER A 883 22.38 28.97 21.01
C SER A 883 21.04 28.79 21.71
N TRP A 884 20.02 28.42 20.92
CA TRP A 884 18.64 28.25 21.39
C TRP A 884 18.49 27.18 22.48
N HIS A 885 19.40 26.21 22.55
CA HIS A 885 19.33 25.11 23.52
C HIS A 885 19.61 25.54 24.96
N ILE A 886 20.36 26.64 25.18
CA ILE A 886 20.90 27.02 26.50
C ILE A 886 19.90 27.81 27.36
N ARG A 887 18.91 28.49 26.76
CA ARG A 887 17.96 29.35 27.50
C ARG A 887 16.59 28.73 27.76
N PHE A 888 16.30 27.58 27.16
CA PHE A 888 14.99 26.93 27.23
C PHE A 888 15.06 25.57 27.95
N GLU A 889 16.00 25.39 28.89
CA GLU A 889 16.29 24.14 29.63
C GLU A 889 15.23 23.73 30.68
N THR A 890 13.94 24.02 30.48
CA THR A 890 12.90 23.32 31.24
C THR A 890 12.47 22.08 30.46
N ASP A 891 12.34 20.94 31.15
CA ASP A 891 12.05 19.60 30.60
C ASP A 891 10.83 19.52 29.65
N SER A 892 9.99 20.55 29.64
CA SER A 892 8.83 20.75 28.76
C SER A 892 9.12 21.33 27.37
N ILE A 893 10.39 21.51 26.96
CA ILE A 893 10.77 22.15 25.67
C ILE A 893 11.52 21.21 24.70
N SER A 894 11.95 20.02 25.14
CA SER A 894 12.70 19.07 24.31
C SER A 894 11.96 18.65 23.03
N ALA A 895 10.62 18.56 23.07
CA ALA A 895 9.79 18.23 21.90
C ALA A 895 9.74 19.34 20.82
N ILE A 896 9.88 20.62 21.21
CA ILE A 896 9.70 21.77 20.30
C ILE A 896 11.05 22.33 19.80
N SER A 897 12.15 22.07 20.50
CA SER A 897 13.49 22.61 20.18
C SER A 897 13.98 22.29 18.75
N PRO A 898 13.86 21.05 18.22
CA PRO A 898 14.27 20.76 16.85
C PRO A 898 13.42 21.50 15.81
N PHE A 899 12.13 21.69 16.11
CA PHE A 899 11.15 22.32 15.23
C PHE A 899 11.34 23.85 15.15
N LEU A 900 11.48 24.54 16.29
CA LEU A 900 11.82 25.98 16.35
C LEU A 900 13.15 26.27 15.65
N THR A 901 14.14 25.40 15.85
CA THR A 901 15.44 25.47 15.19
C THR A 901 15.30 25.33 13.67
N ASN A 902 14.49 24.37 13.20
CA ASN A 902 14.21 24.18 11.78
C ASN A 902 13.41 25.35 11.16
N LEU A 903 12.46 25.93 11.89
CA LEU A 903 11.68 27.09 11.46
C LEU A 903 12.58 28.31 11.24
N LEU A 904 13.38 28.66 12.25
CA LEU A 904 14.32 29.78 12.18
C LEU A 904 15.34 29.52 11.06
N ASN A 905 15.90 28.31 10.98
CA ASN A 905 16.82 27.95 9.90
C ASN A 905 16.19 28.01 8.50
N SER A 906 14.91 27.64 8.34
CA SER A 906 14.22 27.71 7.04
C SER A 906 13.89 29.14 6.61
N GLN A 907 13.41 29.98 7.54
CA GLN A 907 13.09 31.39 7.30
C GLN A 907 14.34 32.20 7.01
N PHE A 908 15.44 31.95 7.73
CA PHE A 908 16.72 32.65 7.52
C PHE A 908 17.51 32.12 6.32
N LYS A 909 17.41 30.84 5.95
CA LYS A 909 18.01 30.31 4.69
C LYS A 909 17.29 30.85 3.44
N GLN A 910 15.97 31.04 3.47
CA GLN A 910 15.23 31.62 2.34
C GLN A 910 15.55 33.11 2.13
N ALA A 911 15.81 33.88 3.20
CA ALA A 911 16.21 35.28 3.11
C ALA A 911 17.54 35.51 2.36
N ASN A 912 18.44 34.52 2.38
CA ASN A 912 19.73 34.59 1.67
C ASN A 912 19.66 34.19 0.19
N THR A 913 18.56 33.58 -0.29
CA THR A 913 18.53 32.92 -1.61
C THR A 913 17.56 33.53 -2.63
N ASN A 914 16.63 34.43 -2.25
CA ASN A 914 15.58 34.92 -3.16
C ASN A 914 15.31 36.44 -3.14
N MET A 915 16.29 37.29 -2.80
CA MET A 915 16.11 38.74 -2.99
C MET A 915 16.39 39.13 -4.45
N PRO A 916 15.44 39.78 -5.17
CA PRO A 916 15.62 40.15 -6.56
C PRO A 916 16.75 41.19 -6.68
N ARG A 917 17.76 40.91 -7.51
CA ARG A 917 18.76 41.91 -7.90
C ARG A 917 18.13 42.86 -8.93
N PRO A 918 18.38 44.18 -8.84
CA PRO A 918 17.83 45.12 -9.81
C PRO A 918 18.47 44.90 -11.18
N HIS A 919 17.66 44.61 -12.19
CA HIS A 919 18.04 44.81 -13.58
C HIS A 919 17.80 46.28 -13.97
N ASN A 920 18.87 46.93 -14.43
CA ASN A 920 18.90 48.15 -15.23
C ASN A 920 18.31 49.45 -14.63
N GLY A 921 19.17 50.21 -13.94
CA GLY A 921 19.50 51.58 -14.37
C GLY A 921 18.53 52.74 -14.15
N THR A 922 17.28 52.55 -13.72
CA THR A 922 16.39 53.67 -13.36
C THR A 922 15.72 53.41 -12.02
N ALA A 923 16.36 53.88 -10.94
CA ALA A 923 15.85 53.75 -9.59
C ALA A 923 14.87 54.90 -9.27
N THR A 924 13.57 54.59 -9.18
CA THR A 924 12.79 55.12 -8.07
C THR A 924 13.26 54.36 -6.83
N THR A 925 13.93 55.07 -5.93
CA THR A 925 14.42 54.54 -4.67
C THR A 925 13.23 54.08 -3.83
N LEU A 926 12.90 52.79 -3.86
CA LEU A 926 12.04 52.21 -2.83
C LEU A 926 12.72 52.49 -1.48
N THR A 927 11.99 53.12 -0.58
CA THR A 927 12.47 53.44 0.76
C THR A 927 12.83 52.14 1.51
N LEU A 928 13.76 52.22 2.45
CA LEU A 928 14.10 51.11 3.34
C LEU A 928 12.83 50.48 3.97
N LEU A 929 11.79 51.29 4.19
CA LEU A 929 10.46 50.90 4.68
C LEU A 929 9.68 49.96 3.75
N GLU A 930 9.80 50.10 2.44
CA GLU A 930 9.13 49.25 1.43
C GLU A 930 9.87 47.92 1.27
N ARG A 931 11.20 47.91 1.37
CA ARG A 931 12.01 46.68 1.42
C ARG A 931 11.83 45.91 2.74
N LEU A 932 11.52 46.60 3.82
CA LEU A 932 11.22 46.04 5.14
C LEU A 932 9.79 45.49 5.30
N SER A 933 8.91 45.70 4.32
CA SER A 933 7.51 45.24 4.38
C SER A 933 7.35 43.71 4.31
N THR A 934 8.41 42.98 3.94
CA THR A 934 8.43 41.53 3.75
C THR A 934 9.38 40.78 4.70
N SER A 935 10.03 41.48 5.65
CA SER A 935 11.00 40.84 6.56
C SER A 935 10.32 40.18 7.79
N PRO A 936 10.72 38.95 8.18
CA PRO A 936 10.21 38.26 9.37
C PRO A 936 10.34 39.08 10.67
N GLY A 937 11.40 39.89 10.79
CA GLY A 937 11.64 40.74 11.97
C GLY A 937 10.56 41.81 12.18
N LYS A 938 10.05 42.45 11.11
CA LYS A 938 8.96 43.44 11.25
C LYS A 938 7.63 42.79 11.59
N LEU A 939 7.37 41.57 11.08
CA LEU A 939 6.19 40.79 11.45
C LEU A 939 6.22 40.51 12.96
N ILE A 940 7.32 39.93 13.47
CA ILE A 940 7.52 39.63 14.89
C ILE A 940 7.41 40.88 15.79
N ILE A 941 7.98 42.01 15.37
CA ILE A 941 7.88 43.29 16.10
C ILE A 941 6.44 43.84 16.10
N LYS A 942 5.71 43.74 14.97
CA LYS A 942 4.28 44.08 14.91
C LYS A 942 3.44 43.16 15.80
N SER A 943 3.74 41.85 15.81
CA SER A 943 3.09 40.84 16.66
C SER A 943 3.14 41.24 18.12
N TYR A 944 4.34 41.59 18.59
CA TYR A 944 4.56 41.93 19.98
C TYR A 944 3.92 43.26 20.37
N LEU A 945 3.99 44.29 19.50
CA LEU A 945 3.36 45.58 19.79
C LEU A 945 1.83 45.47 19.82
N ALA A 946 1.24 44.65 18.96
CA ALA A 946 -0.19 44.33 19.01
C ALA A 946 -0.54 43.55 20.30
N PHE A 947 0.29 42.60 20.71
CA PHE A 947 0.10 41.81 21.93
C PHE A 947 0.26 42.65 23.22
N LYS A 948 1.31 43.47 23.32
CA LYS A 948 1.62 44.33 24.48
C LYS A 948 0.57 45.40 24.73
N ASN A 949 -0.04 45.96 23.67
CA ASN A 949 -1.13 46.91 23.79
C ASN A 949 -2.43 46.30 24.33
N ASN A 950 -2.51 44.97 24.48
CA ASN A 950 -3.68 44.24 24.99
C ASN A 950 -3.44 43.60 26.39
N VAL A 951 -2.22 43.68 26.93
CA VAL A 951 -1.88 43.20 28.30
C VAL A 951 -1.83 44.36 29.32
N ASN A 952 -2.01 45.60 28.87
CA ASN A 952 -2.19 46.78 29.73
C ASN A 952 -3.58 47.40 29.59
#